data_AF-A0A7X8X9Y7-F1
#
_entry.id   AF-A0A7X8X9Y7-F1
#
_cell.length_a   1.000
_cell.length_b   1.000
_cell.length_c   1.000
_cell.angle_alpha   90.00
_cell.angle_beta   90.00
_cell.angle_gamma   90.00
#
_symmetry.space_group_name_H-M   'P 1'
#
loop_
_entity.id
_entity.type
_entity.pdbx_description
1 polymer ?
#
loop_
_entity_poly.entity_id
_entity_poly.type
_entity_poly.pdbx_seq_one_letter_code
_entity_poly.pdbx_strand_id
1 'polypeptide(L)'
;MQLNILDFGAVPDGCTDATAAVQQAIDLCSAKGGGRVVIPAGTFACDMITLKDNIEFHMEQGSRINSLLKPVPDPNATCEEPSSNPHRWLIGGRKLKNVSITGFGIIDGRAEIHFWNKNDGLEHPLYGQRFWPQLHRPKGMIHFRESSGIVIRDVTLIDPPCYCLWLLGCDICEVSGVRIDADLRGPNDDGIDIDCCSNVRIANCDIICGDDGIALKSDTHELGYDKACENITITNCRIHTTSDGIRLGYEGDGAIRRVTVSNCVIHDTMIGISLMVAISPNDIRGINIYKGPEITDVIFENLIIDAFQTFNFQHPKSPVGCPEPIRGFLDRIFFRNIIAHATRGSFLGGAPESPIRHIEFSGLHMTLTGNMGKDFLQAVPDPYPVWSDLPYSGVPWPFYVRNAKNVILRDSTIVWENAGGFWQPEIVQCENATVTIERVKTVNPPTQSDQPGEVIFPVGRHRGIPYFMPPVGFNENSSLAKLIAVNEANTDEINQIQSNSLATTSRVTASFIYAHPPDYYGLPMLNASVEAWKNVFRRFREMHIDTVIFQAALWRELGECFYRSKHFSDLTCYGVLERMFAAAEEEKMQVFLGGYGSVAGWKKHFSEEALMAELQNHRACFEELCRIGKISGMYFPSETAFEGQRLPEKEQRMRTLYRHFSDMVKSKDADLKILVSPATMHSPEQNAMFKDFWNAVLDSSNIDILLPQDCIGNTCSKLSYMPEQWKAWKEITDAHQIDLWCHLEIFERRGYRPDHNLYPATPERVAAQINQTAPYVSRFCCWEALYFTSDEAGSEGKRLRQFLTQL
;
A
#
# COMPACT_ATOMS: atom_id res chain seq x y z
N MET A 1 -19.33 8.52 48.35
CA MET A 1 -19.36 10.01 48.30
C MET A 1 -19.31 10.46 46.84
N GLN A 2 -19.74 11.68 46.51
CA GLN A 2 -19.59 12.25 45.17
C GLN A 2 -18.89 13.61 45.27
N LEU A 3 -17.86 13.86 44.46
CA LEU A 3 -17.08 15.10 44.42
C LEU A 3 -16.97 15.58 42.96
N ASN A 4 -17.26 16.85 42.70
CA ASN A 4 -17.12 17.46 41.38
C ASN A 4 -15.79 18.22 41.31
N ILE A 5 -15.00 18.04 40.23
CA ILE A 5 -13.69 18.69 40.08
C ILE A 5 -13.75 20.23 40.03
N LEU A 6 -14.90 20.81 39.69
CA LEU A 6 -15.10 22.27 39.71
C LEU A 6 -15.01 22.83 41.14
N ASP A 7 -15.40 22.05 42.15
CA ASP A 7 -15.30 22.45 43.56
C ASP A 7 -13.84 22.52 44.04
N PHE A 8 -12.89 21.99 43.24
CA PHE A 8 -11.45 21.99 43.49
C PHE A 8 -10.70 22.98 42.57
N GLY A 9 -11.43 23.81 41.82
CA GLY A 9 -10.86 24.86 40.97
C GLY A 9 -10.49 24.41 39.56
N ALA A 10 -10.98 23.27 39.08
CA ALA A 10 -10.84 22.91 37.66
C ALA A 10 -11.57 23.91 36.77
N VAL A 11 -10.93 24.35 35.68
CA VAL A 11 -11.50 25.31 34.73
C VAL A 11 -11.84 24.59 33.41
N PRO A 12 -13.08 24.67 32.89
CA PRO A 12 -13.52 23.94 31.71
C PRO A 12 -13.18 24.66 30.38
N ASP A 13 -11.97 25.19 30.23
CA ASP A 13 -11.53 25.95 29.04
C ASP A 13 -10.64 25.13 28.07
N GLY A 14 -10.32 23.89 28.43
CA GLY A 14 -9.45 22.99 27.68
C GLY A 14 -7.98 23.42 27.57
N CYS A 15 -7.56 24.43 28.33
CA CYS A 15 -6.23 25.04 28.27
C CYS A 15 -5.58 25.18 29.66
N THR A 16 -6.36 25.58 30.67
CA THR A 16 -5.90 25.67 32.05
C THR A 16 -5.68 24.27 32.61
N ASP A 17 -4.48 24.04 33.17
CA ASP A 17 -4.10 22.75 33.75
C ASP A 17 -4.97 22.43 34.97
N ALA A 18 -5.85 21.44 34.80
CA ALA A 18 -6.78 20.95 35.81
C ALA A 18 -6.21 19.79 36.64
N THR A 19 -4.98 19.33 36.38
CA THR A 19 -4.39 18.12 36.98
C THR A 19 -4.44 18.15 38.50
N ALA A 20 -4.04 19.27 39.11
CA ALA A 20 -4.03 19.43 40.56
C ALA A 20 -5.44 19.37 41.18
N ALA A 21 -6.43 19.99 40.53
CA ALA A 21 -7.82 19.98 40.98
C ALA A 21 -8.42 18.56 40.91
N VAL A 22 -8.17 17.86 39.81
CA VAL A 22 -8.61 16.47 39.61
C VAL A 22 -7.96 15.55 40.66
N GLN A 23 -6.65 15.66 40.88
CA GLN A 23 -5.95 14.82 41.85
C GLN A 23 -6.40 15.08 43.29
N GLN A 24 -6.68 16.35 43.65
CA GLN A 24 -7.23 16.68 44.98
C GLN A 24 -8.61 16.06 45.21
N ALA A 25 -9.48 16.06 44.20
CA ALA A 25 -10.78 15.42 44.29
C ALA A 25 -10.65 13.90 44.49
N ILE A 26 -9.76 13.24 43.74
CA ILE A 26 -9.45 11.80 43.87
C ILE A 26 -8.92 11.49 45.28
N ASP A 27 -7.95 12.28 45.75
CA ASP A 27 -7.30 12.08 47.03
C ASP A 27 -8.27 12.22 48.20
N LEU A 28 -9.12 13.26 48.18
CA LEU A 28 -10.16 13.44 49.19
C LEU A 28 -11.22 12.33 49.11
N CYS A 29 -11.60 11.92 47.90
CA CYS A 29 -12.56 10.84 47.70
C CYS A 29 -12.07 9.53 48.32
N SER A 30 -10.83 9.16 48.02
CA SER A 30 -10.19 7.94 48.53
C SER A 30 -9.99 8.00 50.05
N ALA A 31 -9.55 9.14 50.59
CA ALA A 31 -9.38 9.33 52.04
C ALA A 31 -10.69 9.19 52.84
N LYS A 32 -11.85 9.35 52.18
CA LYS A 32 -13.19 9.15 52.76
C LYS A 32 -13.76 7.74 52.52
N GLY A 33 -12.94 6.81 52.04
CA GLY A 33 -13.32 5.42 51.80
C GLY A 33 -13.83 5.13 50.38
N GLY A 34 -13.70 6.09 49.46
CA GLY A 34 -14.07 5.94 48.06
C GLY A 34 -15.40 6.58 47.67
N GLY A 35 -15.70 6.47 46.37
CA GLY A 35 -16.86 7.08 45.76
C GLY A 35 -16.58 7.60 44.36
N ARG A 36 -17.42 8.53 43.92
CA ARG A 36 -17.42 9.07 42.58
C ARG A 36 -16.72 10.42 42.52
N VAL A 37 -15.76 10.54 41.62
CA VAL A 37 -15.19 11.82 41.17
C VAL A 37 -15.81 12.14 39.83
N VAL A 38 -16.54 13.25 39.75
CA VAL A 38 -17.29 13.67 38.56
C VAL A 38 -16.49 14.67 37.75
N ILE A 39 -16.30 14.35 36.47
CA ILE A 39 -15.82 15.24 35.43
C ILE A 39 -17.07 15.74 34.68
N PRO A 40 -17.55 16.96 34.97
CA PRO A 40 -18.79 17.45 34.38
C PRO A 40 -18.61 17.86 32.92
N ALA A 41 -19.71 18.21 32.25
CA ALA A 41 -19.63 18.77 30.90
C ALA A 41 -18.66 19.97 30.81
N GLY A 42 -17.79 19.98 29.81
CA GLY A 42 -16.69 20.92 29.68
C GLY A 42 -15.41 20.24 29.18
N THR A 43 -14.42 21.03 28.74
CA THR A 43 -13.10 20.50 28.33
C THR A 43 -12.06 20.84 29.38
N PHE A 44 -11.32 19.86 29.86
CA PHE A 44 -10.31 20.01 30.91
C PHE A 44 -8.96 19.52 30.39
N ALA A 45 -7.91 20.33 30.56
CA ALA A 45 -6.56 19.92 30.19
C ALA A 45 -5.87 19.26 31.38
N CYS A 46 -5.36 18.04 31.22
CA CYS A 46 -4.73 17.28 32.29
C CYS A 46 -3.44 16.62 31.82
N ASP A 47 -2.41 16.65 32.66
CA ASP A 47 -1.28 15.71 32.61
C ASP A 47 -1.71 14.38 33.28
N MET A 48 -0.74 13.55 33.66
CA MET A 48 -0.93 12.25 34.29
C MET A 48 -1.82 12.32 35.54
N ILE A 49 -2.95 11.63 35.51
CA ILE A 49 -3.90 11.42 36.60
C ILE A 49 -3.68 10.04 37.20
N THR A 50 -3.39 9.98 38.50
CA THR A 50 -3.22 8.71 39.24
C THR A 50 -4.45 8.44 40.10
N LEU A 51 -5.18 7.39 39.74
CA LEU A 51 -6.35 6.93 40.49
C LEU A 51 -5.94 6.23 41.80
N LYS A 52 -6.91 6.05 42.69
CA LYS A 52 -6.74 5.40 44.00
C LYS A 52 -7.84 4.36 44.22
N ASP A 53 -7.68 3.53 45.25
CA ASP A 53 -8.65 2.50 45.59
C ASP A 53 -10.06 3.05 45.78
N ASN A 54 -11.05 2.27 45.33
CA ASN A 54 -12.49 2.50 45.50
C ASN A 54 -12.99 3.80 44.83
N ILE A 55 -12.35 4.23 43.73
CA ILE A 55 -12.72 5.41 42.96
C ILE A 55 -13.49 5.03 41.70
N GLU A 56 -14.64 5.67 41.51
CA GLU A 56 -15.30 5.80 40.21
C GLU A 56 -14.96 7.17 39.62
N PHE A 57 -14.14 7.18 38.57
CA PHE A 57 -13.84 8.35 37.74
C PHE A 57 -14.92 8.49 36.66
N HIS A 58 -15.92 9.33 36.92
CA HIS A 58 -17.13 9.42 36.11
C HIS A 58 -17.09 10.63 35.17
N MET A 59 -17.00 10.35 33.87
CA MET A 59 -17.03 11.30 32.76
C MET A 59 -18.48 11.55 32.32
N GLU A 60 -19.05 12.71 32.68
CA GLU A 60 -20.41 13.05 32.23
C GLU A 60 -20.47 13.23 30.71
N GLN A 61 -21.66 13.09 30.13
CA GLN A 61 -21.85 13.40 28.71
C GLN A 61 -21.46 14.86 28.42
N GLY A 62 -20.66 15.07 27.37
CA GLY A 62 -20.13 16.39 27.02
C GLY A 62 -18.89 16.81 27.81
N SER A 63 -18.36 15.94 28.69
CA SER A 63 -17.04 16.13 29.28
C SER A 63 -15.93 15.67 28.32
N ARG A 64 -14.79 16.37 28.33
CA ARG A 64 -13.59 16.02 27.57
C ARG A 64 -12.34 16.24 28.41
N ILE A 65 -11.43 15.28 28.43
CA ILE A 65 -10.07 15.46 28.95
C ILE A 65 -9.12 15.56 27.76
N ASN A 66 -8.41 16.68 27.66
CA ASN A 66 -7.33 16.89 26.71
C ASN A 66 -5.99 16.58 27.40
N SER A 67 -5.24 15.64 26.84
CA SER A 67 -3.89 15.33 27.30
C SER A 67 -2.95 16.55 27.24
N LEU A 68 -2.20 16.76 28.31
CA LEU A 68 -1.04 17.65 28.41
C LEU A 68 0.29 16.87 28.42
N LEU A 69 0.25 15.54 28.23
CA LEU A 69 1.45 14.70 28.26
C LEU A 69 2.48 15.18 27.21
N LYS A 70 3.74 15.25 27.62
CA LYS A 70 4.93 15.57 26.80
C LYS A 70 6.01 14.49 26.88
N PRO A 71 6.75 14.09 25.86
CA PRO A 71 7.68 12.95 25.90
C PRO A 71 8.59 12.93 27.15
N VAL A 72 8.64 11.80 27.87
CA VAL A 72 9.47 11.61 29.08
C VAL A 72 10.24 10.30 28.96
N PRO A 73 11.58 10.33 28.89
CA PRO A 73 12.40 9.13 28.80
C PRO A 73 12.12 8.16 29.96
N ASP A 74 12.11 6.86 29.66
CA ASP A 74 12.19 5.85 30.72
C ASP A 74 13.64 5.79 31.22
N PRO A 75 13.92 6.07 32.51
CA PRO A 75 15.26 5.98 33.06
C PRO A 75 15.87 4.57 33.01
N ASN A 76 15.05 3.53 32.79
CA ASN A 76 15.49 2.13 32.71
C ASN A 76 15.59 1.61 31.26
N ALA A 77 15.34 2.44 30.24
CA ALA A 77 15.41 2.01 28.85
C ALA A 77 16.83 1.51 28.49
N THR A 78 16.90 0.36 27.82
CA THR A 78 18.16 -0.30 27.42
C THR A 78 18.45 -0.20 25.92
N CYS A 79 17.55 0.38 25.12
CA CYS A 79 17.70 0.52 23.67
C CYS A 79 17.41 1.94 23.16
N GLU A 80 17.97 2.27 21.98
CA GLU A 80 17.88 3.60 21.32
C GLU A 80 16.74 3.71 20.28
N GLU A 81 15.89 2.70 20.12
CA GLU A 81 14.66 2.78 19.29
C GLU A 81 13.67 3.81 19.86
N PRO A 82 12.61 4.25 19.13
CA PRO A 82 11.51 5.04 19.69
C PRO A 82 10.88 4.32 20.90
N SER A 83 11.48 4.51 22.07
CA SER A 83 11.13 3.83 23.32
C SER A 83 9.83 4.39 23.84
N SER A 84 8.88 3.53 24.17
CA SER A 84 7.76 3.92 25.00
C SER A 84 8.19 3.90 26.48
N ASN A 85 7.51 4.69 27.31
CA ASN A 85 7.71 4.74 28.75
C ASN A 85 6.56 4.00 29.44
N PRO A 86 6.79 2.77 29.96
CA PRO A 86 5.76 1.96 30.60
C PRO A 86 5.32 2.50 31.97
N HIS A 87 6.04 3.48 32.51
CA HIS A 87 5.73 4.11 33.80
C HIS A 87 4.94 5.40 33.65
N ARG A 88 4.40 5.66 32.45
CA ARG A 88 3.64 6.86 32.15
C ARG A 88 2.33 6.56 31.45
N TRP A 89 1.28 7.25 31.88
CA TRP A 89 -0.08 7.16 31.35
C TRP A 89 -0.81 8.49 31.49
N LEU A 90 -1.98 8.63 30.84
CA LEU A 90 -2.86 9.78 31.04
C LEU A 90 -3.77 9.55 32.26
N ILE A 91 -4.48 8.43 32.31
CA ILE A 91 -5.34 8.06 33.45
C ILE A 91 -5.07 6.62 33.82
N GLY A 92 -4.78 6.36 35.10
CA GLY A 92 -4.37 5.03 35.49
C GLY A 92 -3.80 4.90 36.89
N GLY A 93 -3.12 3.79 37.14
CA GLY A 93 -2.40 3.57 38.39
C GLY A 93 -1.90 2.14 38.57
N ARG A 94 -1.23 1.90 39.70
CA ARG A 94 -0.61 0.62 40.02
C ARG A 94 -1.08 0.09 41.37
N LYS A 95 -1.31 -1.23 41.46
CA LYS A 95 -1.73 -1.94 42.68
C LYS A 95 -3.02 -1.41 43.29
N LEU A 96 -3.97 -1.03 42.43
CA LEU A 96 -5.25 -0.47 42.83
C LEU A 96 -6.33 -1.54 42.99
N LYS A 97 -7.36 -1.24 43.77
CA LYS A 97 -8.55 -2.08 43.98
C LYS A 97 -9.84 -1.32 43.73
N ASN A 98 -10.78 -1.96 43.03
CA ASN A 98 -12.15 -1.47 42.82
C ASN A 98 -12.17 -0.07 42.18
N VAL A 99 -11.57 0.06 41.00
CA VAL A 99 -11.48 1.34 40.29
C VAL A 99 -12.30 1.29 39.03
N SER A 100 -13.02 2.36 38.73
CA SER A 100 -13.83 2.44 37.52
C SER A 100 -13.60 3.75 36.77
N ILE A 101 -13.57 3.69 35.45
CA ILE A 101 -13.66 4.83 34.53
C ILE A 101 -14.99 4.66 33.79
N THR A 102 -15.94 5.55 34.00
CA THR A 102 -17.34 5.36 33.53
C THR A 102 -17.90 6.61 32.86
N GLY A 103 -18.96 6.46 32.07
CA GLY A 103 -19.74 7.56 31.51
C GLY A 103 -19.41 7.86 30.04
N PHE A 104 -20.06 8.88 29.46
CA PHE A 104 -20.08 9.12 28.01
C PHE A 104 -19.21 10.33 27.58
N GLY A 105 -18.17 10.63 28.35
CA GLY A 105 -17.19 11.66 27.98
C GLY A 105 -16.07 11.15 27.09
N ILE A 106 -15.25 12.10 26.63
CA ILE A 106 -14.13 11.87 25.71
C ILE A 106 -12.80 12.01 26.45
N ILE A 107 -11.88 11.08 26.23
CA ILE A 107 -10.48 11.16 26.67
C ILE A 107 -9.61 11.23 25.42
N ASP A 108 -8.90 12.34 25.26
CA ASP A 108 -8.14 12.69 24.07
C ASP A 108 -6.64 12.70 24.36
N GLY A 109 -5.91 11.75 23.77
CA GLY A 109 -4.47 11.60 23.93
C GLY A 109 -3.64 12.64 23.19
N ARG A 110 -4.23 13.33 22.19
CA ARG A 110 -3.62 14.38 21.36
C ARG A 110 -2.27 13.98 20.75
N ALA A 111 -2.17 12.74 20.28
CA ALA A 111 -0.90 12.13 19.89
C ALA A 111 -0.11 12.90 18.83
N GLU A 112 -0.79 13.44 17.81
CA GLU A 112 -0.18 14.22 16.73
C GLU A 112 0.67 15.43 17.20
N ILE A 113 0.42 15.97 18.41
CA ILE A 113 1.12 17.18 18.87
C ILE A 113 2.57 16.88 19.28
N HIS A 114 2.79 15.71 19.88
CA HIS A 114 4.02 15.43 20.63
C HIS A 114 4.60 14.04 20.39
N PHE A 115 3.78 13.10 19.93
CA PHE A 115 4.13 11.69 19.94
C PHE A 115 4.25 11.09 18.53
N TRP A 116 3.73 11.77 17.50
CA TRP A 116 3.75 11.32 16.11
C TRP A 116 4.42 12.37 15.22
N ASN A 117 5.24 11.94 14.26
CA ASN A 117 5.78 12.80 13.21
C ASN A 117 5.07 12.58 11.88
N LYS A 118 4.65 13.68 11.24
CA LYS A 118 4.26 13.68 9.83
C LYS A 118 5.49 13.32 9.00
N ASN A 119 5.38 12.24 8.25
CA ASN A 119 6.43 11.80 7.37
C ASN A 119 6.16 12.35 5.97
N ASP A 120 6.96 13.34 5.55
CA ASP A 120 6.78 14.08 4.31
C ASP A 120 7.45 13.40 3.10
N GLY A 121 7.93 12.14 3.20
CA GLY A 121 8.64 11.55 2.06
C GLY A 121 9.23 10.14 2.18
N LEU A 122 8.95 9.36 3.22
CA LEU A 122 9.38 7.95 3.28
C LEU A 122 8.15 7.03 3.32
N GLU A 123 7.98 6.22 2.28
CA GLU A 123 7.00 5.13 2.23
C GLU A 123 7.32 4.14 3.35
N HIS A 124 6.48 4.07 4.38
CA HIS A 124 6.46 2.88 5.21
C HIS A 124 5.46 1.87 4.60
N PRO A 125 5.84 0.59 4.46
CA PRO A 125 5.02 -0.40 3.77
C PRO A 125 3.89 -1.01 4.62
N LEU A 126 3.62 -0.51 5.82
CA LEU A 126 2.46 -0.92 6.61
C LEU A 126 1.22 -0.25 6.03
N TYR A 127 0.27 -1.05 5.54
CA TYR A 127 -1.03 -0.57 5.08
C TYR A 127 -1.57 0.47 6.07
N GLY A 128 -1.80 1.70 5.62
CA GLY A 128 -2.40 2.77 6.45
C GLY A 128 -1.48 3.57 7.37
N GLN A 129 -0.44 3.02 8.02
CA GLN A 129 0.42 3.80 8.94
C GLN A 129 1.26 4.86 8.18
N ARG A 130 1.04 6.14 8.50
CA ARG A 130 1.75 7.28 7.85
C ARG A 130 2.51 8.18 8.82
N PHE A 131 2.33 8.00 10.12
CA PHE A 131 3.09 8.72 11.12
C PHE A 131 4.25 7.87 11.65
N TRP A 132 5.36 8.52 11.99
CA TRP A 132 6.46 7.85 12.67
C TRP A 132 6.34 8.04 14.19
N PRO A 133 6.58 7.00 15.01
CA PRO A 133 6.57 7.16 16.46
C PRO A 133 7.73 8.05 16.90
N GLN A 134 7.45 9.04 17.73
CA GLN A 134 8.46 9.80 18.44
C GLN A 134 9.04 8.98 19.60
N LEU A 135 10.20 9.39 20.10
CA LEU A 135 10.81 8.83 21.30
C LEU A 135 9.96 9.16 22.55
N HIS A 136 10.00 8.28 23.54
CA HIS A 136 9.56 8.51 24.92
C HIS A 136 8.05 8.75 25.10
N ARG A 137 7.24 8.06 24.30
CA ARG A 137 5.77 8.11 24.37
C ARG A 137 5.29 7.38 25.62
N PRO A 138 4.25 7.87 26.32
CA PRO A 138 3.51 7.03 27.28
C PRO A 138 3.10 5.72 26.60
N LYS A 139 3.41 4.57 27.21
CA LYS A 139 3.11 3.26 26.57
C LYS A 139 1.61 3.00 26.52
N GLY A 140 0.85 3.37 27.56
CA GLY A 140 -0.61 3.27 27.59
C GLY A 140 -1.28 4.60 27.93
N MET A 141 -2.31 5.01 27.18
CA MET A 141 -3.12 6.19 27.53
C MET A 141 -3.94 5.93 28.79
N ILE A 142 -4.73 4.86 28.78
CA ILE A 142 -5.39 4.30 29.96
C ILE A 142 -4.56 3.11 30.44
N HIS A 143 -3.99 3.18 31.64
CA HIS A 143 -3.09 2.13 32.12
C HIS A 143 -3.35 1.69 33.55
N PHE A 144 -3.50 0.38 33.74
CA PHE A 144 -3.51 -0.22 35.07
C PHE A 144 -2.46 -1.32 35.17
N ARG A 145 -1.67 -1.28 36.23
CA ARG A 145 -0.64 -2.28 36.52
C ARG A 145 -0.94 -3.00 37.82
N GLU A 146 -0.86 -4.33 37.82
CA GLU A 146 -1.01 -5.18 39.02
C GLU A 146 -2.26 -4.85 39.87
N SER A 147 -3.37 -4.47 39.22
CA SER A 147 -4.58 -3.97 39.89
C SER A 147 -5.74 -4.98 39.79
N SER A 148 -6.77 -4.81 40.61
CA SER A 148 -7.93 -5.73 40.59
C SER A 148 -9.27 -5.05 40.77
N GLY A 149 -10.31 -5.58 40.11
CA GLY A 149 -11.64 -4.99 40.11
C GLY A 149 -11.65 -3.70 39.29
N ILE A 150 -11.12 -3.76 38.06
CA ILE A 150 -11.04 -2.63 37.13
C ILE A 150 -12.26 -2.65 36.20
N VAL A 151 -12.96 -1.52 36.09
CA VAL A 151 -14.10 -1.36 35.16
C VAL A 151 -13.87 -0.15 34.27
N ILE A 152 -13.90 -0.32 32.97
CA ILE A 152 -13.84 0.77 31.99
C ILE A 152 -15.10 0.68 31.14
N ARG A 153 -15.96 1.70 31.22
CA ARG A 153 -17.31 1.63 30.65
C ARG A 153 -17.76 2.91 29.94
N ASP A 154 -18.33 2.75 28.76
CA ASP A 154 -19.07 3.77 27.97
C ASP A 154 -18.26 4.98 27.45
N VAL A 155 -17.00 5.14 27.89
CA VAL A 155 -16.16 6.28 27.49
C VAL A 155 -15.70 6.20 26.04
N THR A 156 -15.42 7.36 25.44
CA THR A 156 -14.76 7.46 24.13
C THR A 156 -13.29 7.81 24.31
N LEU A 157 -12.41 7.05 23.67
CA LEU A 157 -10.96 7.24 23.67
C LEU A 157 -10.50 7.61 22.26
N ILE A 158 -9.72 8.67 22.12
CA ILE A 158 -9.24 9.16 20.82
C ILE A 158 -7.75 9.51 20.85
N ASP A 159 -7.10 9.33 19.70
CA ASP A 159 -5.71 9.72 19.42
C ASP A 159 -4.69 9.39 20.53
N PRO A 160 -4.56 8.11 20.92
CA PRO A 160 -3.64 7.69 21.96
C PRO A 160 -2.18 7.86 21.52
N PRO A 161 -1.24 8.14 22.44
CA PRO A 161 0.17 8.31 22.10
C PRO A 161 0.83 7.01 21.60
N CYS A 162 0.35 5.86 22.08
CA CYS A 162 0.80 4.50 21.79
C CYS A 162 -0.42 3.58 22.03
N TYR A 163 -0.35 2.59 22.93
CA TYR A 163 -1.50 1.75 23.25
C TYR A 163 -2.63 2.58 23.88
N CYS A 164 -3.85 2.39 23.40
CA CYS A 164 -5.00 3.15 23.87
C CYS A 164 -5.42 2.72 25.28
N LEU A 165 -5.63 1.42 25.50
CA LEU A 165 -6.01 0.85 26.79
C LEU A 165 -5.11 -0.34 27.11
N TRP A 166 -4.24 -0.21 28.11
CA TRP A 166 -3.29 -1.25 28.48
C TRP A 166 -3.46 -1.71 29.93
N LEU A 167 -3.90 -2.95 30.12
CA LEU A 167 -3.95 -3.62 31.42
C LEU A 167 -2.78 -4.59 31.52
N LEU A 168 -1.90 -4.37 32.51
CA LEU A 168 -0.73 -5.21 32.76
C LEU A 168 -0.85 -5.90 34.12
N GLY A 169 -0.85 -7.23 34.16
CA GLY A 169 -0.84 -7.97 35.40
C GLY A 169 -2.12 -7.83 36.25
N CYS A 170 -3.23 -7.37 35.68
CA CYS A 170 -4.47 -7.13 36.41
C CYS A 170 -5.31 -8.41 36.62
N ASP A 171 -6.31 -8.36 37.50
CA ASP A 171 -7.24 -9.46 37.78
C ASP A 171 -8.67 -8.95 38.00
N ILE A 172 -9.68 -9.62 37.45
CA ILE A 172 -11.10 -9.18 37.50
C ILE A 172 -11.25 -7.82 36.83
N CYS A 173 -11.30 -7.83 35.50
CA CYS A 173 -11.41 -6.61 34.69
C CYS A 173 -12.61 -6.66 33.74
N GLU A 174 -13.31 -5.55 33.59
CA GLU A 174 -14.40 -5.37 32.63
C GLU A 174 -14.11 -4.15 31.75
N VAL A 175 -14.11 -4.33 30.44
CA VAL A 175 -14.12 -3.25 29.44
C VAL A 175 -15.41 -3.39 28.64
N SER A 176 -16.32 -2.43 28.73
CA SER A 176 -17.65 -2.57 28.13
C SER A 176 -18.19 -1.28 27.54
N GLY A 177 -18.70 -1.32 26.31
CA GLY A 177 -19.30 -0.12 25.69
C GLY A 177 -18.30 0.98 25.31
N VAL A 178 -16.99 0.69 25.34
CA VAL A 178 -15.95 1.66 25.02
C VAL A 178 -15.91 1.90 23.51
N ARG A 179 -15.79 3.16 23.11
CA ARG A 179 -15.49 3.56 21.73
C ARG A 179 -14.04 3.99 21.63
N ILE A 180 -13.27 3.39 20.74
CA ILE A 180 -11.93 3.85 20.36
C ILE A 180 -12.04 4.42 18.94
N ASP A 181 -11.63 5.68 18.78
CA ASP A 181 -11.66 6.40 17.51
C ASP A 181 -10.30 7.06 17.32
N ALA A 182 -9.33 6.26 16.88
CA ALA A 182 -7.96 6.66 16.63
C ALA A 182 -7.70 6.80 15.12
N ASP A 183 -6.69 7.60 14.78
CA ASP A 183 -6.22 7.69 13.40
C ASP A 183 -5.62 6.35 12.94
N LEU A 184 -6.18 5.76 11.88
CA LEU A 184 -5.67 4.53 11.24
C LEU A 184 -4.20 4.66 10.78
N ARG A 185 -3.65 5.87 10.76
CA ARG A 185 -2.25 6.13 10.40
C ARG A 185 -1.30 6.12 11.59
N GLY A 186 -1.83 5.99 12.81
CA GLY A 186 -1.10 6.05 14.08
C GLY A 186 -0.16 4.84 14.29
N PRO A 187 1.10 5.05 14.72
CA PRO A 187 2.07 3.98 14.93
C PRO A 187 1.94 3.37 16.34
N ASN A 188 1.85 2.04 16.42
CA ASN A 188 1.65 1.30 17.68
C ASN A 188 0.44 1.81 18.45
N ASP A 189 -0.59 2.18 17.69
CA ASP A 189 -1.89 2.62 18.17
C ASP A 189 -2.80 1.38 18.28
N ASP A 190 -2.45 0.52 19.23
CA ASP A 190 -3.23 -0.66 19.58
C ASP A 190 -4.51 -0.22 20.33
N GLY A 191 -5.63 -0.90 20.08
CA GLY A 191 -6.91 -0.59 20.70
C GLY A 191 -6.97 -1.01 22.17
N ILE A 192 -7.03 -2.31 22.42
CA ILE A 192 -7.11 -2.87 23.79
C ILE A 192 -6.05 -3.95 23.99
N ASP A 193 -5.15 -3.68 24.93
CA ASP A 193 -4.06 -4.57 25.33
C ASP A 193 -4.32 -5.20 26.69
N ILE A 194 -4.45 -6.52 26.70
CA ILE A 194 -4.59 -7.33 27.90
C ILE A 194 -3.32 -8.16 28.06
N ASP A 195 -2.48 -7.76 29.00
CA ASP A 195 -1.13 -8.29 29.16
C ASP A 195 -0.97 -8.94 30.55
N CYS A 196 -0.64 -10.24 30.58
CA CYS A 196 -0.49 -10.99 31.83
C CYS A 196 -1.70 -10.87 32.78
N CYS A 197 -2.92 -10.69 32.26
CA CYS A 197 -4.11 -10.45 33.08
C CYS A 197 -4.95 -11.72 33.29
N SER A 198 -5.80 -11.71 34.32
CA SER A 198 -6.70 -12.85 34.60
C SER A 198 -8.14 -12.39 34.78
N ASN A 199 -9.09 -13.23 34.37
CA ASN A 199 -10.54 -13.00 34.57
C ASN A 199 -11.00 -11.66 33.94
N VAL A 200 -10.85 -11.55 32.63
CA VAL A 200 -11.14 -10.31 31.88
C VAL A 200 -12.33 -10.51 30.95
N ARG A 201 -13.22 -9.52 30.91
CA ARG A 201 -14.30 -9.43 29.94
C ARG A 201 -14.20 -8.14 29.13
N ILE A 202 -14.14 -8.27 27.81
CA ILE A 202 -14.27 -7.16 26.85
C ILE A 202 -15.59 -7.37 26.11
N ALA A 203 -16.48 -6.39 26.14
CA ALA A 203 -17.80 -6.53 25.53
C ALA A 203 -18.33 -5.25 24.87
N ASN A 204 -19.10 -5.38 23.79
CA ASN A 204 -19.88 -4.28 23.20
C ASN A 204 -19.03 -3.05 22.82
N CYS A 205 -17.79 -3.24 22.40
CA CYS A 205 -16.88 -2.13 22.04
C CYS A 205 -16.87 -1.88 20.53
N ASP A 206 -16.65 -0.63 20.12
CA ASP A 206 -16.42 -0.21 18.73
C ASP A 206 -15.01 0.38 18.64
N ILE A 207 -14.12 -0.27 17.87
CA ILE A 207 -12.69 -0.02 17.88
C ILE A 207 -12.23 0.35 16.47
N ILE A 208 -11.67 1.55 16.33
CA ILE A 208 -10.96 2.03 15.15
C ILE A 208 -9.56 2.46 15.61
N CYS A 209 -8.50 1.82 15.10
CA CYS A 209 -7.13 2.06 15.54
C CYS A 209 -6.07 1.76 14.47
N GLY A 210 -4.86 2.32 14.65
CA GLY A 210 -3.77 2.24 13.66
C GLY A 210 -2.93 0.95 13.72
N ASP A 211 -3.04 0.19 14.80
CA ASP A 211 -2.35 -1.08 15.03
C ASP A 211 -3.33 -2.13 15.61
N ASP A 212 -2.86 -3.18 16.29
CA ASP A 212 -3.71 -4.31 16.71
C ASP A 212 -5.00 -3.89 17.44
N GLY A 213 -6.16 -4.38 16.98
CA GLY A 213 -7.46 -4.00 17.50
C GLY A 213 -7.68 -4.42 18.95
N ILE A 214 -7.54 -5.73 19.22
CA ILE A 214 -7.47 -6.29 20.56
C ILE A 214 -6.29 -7.26 20.62
N ALA A 215 -5.32 -6.97 21.47
CA ALA A 215 -4.12 -7.75 21.65
C ALA A 215 -4.09 -8.43 23.04
N LEU A 216 -3.86 -9.73 23.06
CA LEU A 216 -3.57 -10.50 24.27
C LEU A 216 -2.09 -10.81 24.30
N LYS A 217 -1.39 -10.27 25.30
CA LYS A 217 0.06 -10.35 25.45
C LYS A 217 0.42 -11.04 26.79
N SER A 218 1.70 -11.39 26.94
CA SER A 218 2.19 -12.11 28.12
C SER A 218 3.60 -11.66 28.51
N ASP A 219 3.83 -10.36 28.50
CA ASP A 219 5.11 -9.71 28.75
C ASP A 219 5.51 -9.80 30.24
N THR A 220 5.94 -11.00 30.64
CA THR A 220 6.43 -11.30 31.98
C THR A 220 7.71 -10.51 32.33
N HIS A 221 8.43 -10.01 31.33
CA HIS A 221 9.64 -9.19 31.54
C HIS A 221 9.27 -7.78 31.95
N GLU A 222 8.34 -7.15 31.23
CA GLU A 222 7.77 -5.86 31.62
C GLU A 222 7.04 -5.97 32.97
N LEU A 223 6.29 -7.05 33.20
CA LEU A 223 5.62 -7.29 34.48
C LEU A 223 6.62 -7.46 35.64
N GLY A 224 7.72 -8.18 35.39
CA GLY A 224 8.80 -8.49 36.34
C GLY A 224 8.64 -9.83 37.07
N TYR A 225 7.62 -10.63 36.74
CA TYR A 225 7.41 -11.98 37.26
C TYR A 225 6.51 -12.80 36.32
N ASP A 226 6.58 -14.12 36.44
CA ASP A 226 5.78 -15.04 35.62
C ASP A 226 4.30 -14.99 36.02
N LYS A 227 3.44 -14.68 35.04
CA LYS A 227 1.98 -14.68 35.19
C LYS A 227 1.33 -14.97 33.84
N ALA A 228 0.35 -15.88 33.84
CA ALA A 228 -0.42 -16.19 32.63
C ALA A 228 -1.45 -15.09 32.31
N CYS A 229 -1.69 -14.88 31.02
CA CYS A 229 -2.86 -14.16 30.52
C CYS A 229 -4.00 -15.16 30.29
N GLU A 230 -5.00 -15.20 31.17
CA GLU A 230 -5.98 -16.30 31.18
C GLU A 230 -7.40 -15.95 31.62
N ASN A 231 -8.36 -16.78 31.21
CA ASN A 231 -9.79 -16.58 31.48
C ASN A 231 -10.31 -15.28 30.86
N ILE A 232 -10.18 -15.16 29.54
CA ILE A 232 -10.52 -13.95 28.79
C ILE A 232 -11.76 -14.21 27.93
N THR A 233 -12.74 -13.32 27.99
CA THR A 233 -13.91 -13.32 27.10
C THR A 233 -13.96 -12.00 26.32
N ILE A 234 -13.97 -12.08 25.00
CA ILE A 234 -14.15 -10.94 24.08
C ILE A 234 -15.45 -11.19 23.32
N THR A 235 -16.43 -10.28 23.38
CA THR A 235 -17.70 -10.53 22.70
C THR A 235 -18.45 -9.27 22.23
N ASN A 236 -19.20 -9.39 21.13
CA ASN A 236 -20.02 -8.31 20.59
C ASN A 236 -19.21 -7.04 20.24
N CYS A 237 -17.97 -7.19 19.76
CA CYS A 237 -17.13 -6.05 19.37
C CYS A 237 -17.13 -5.85 17.86
N ARG A 238 -17.02 -4.58 17.44
CA ARG A 238 -16.74 -4.19 16.06
C ARG A 238 -15.31 -3.62 15.99
N ILE A 239 -14.51 -4.12 15.06
CA ILE A 239 -13.07 -3.84 14.99
C ILE A 239 -12.68 -3.47 13.56
N HIS A 240 -12.05 -2.32 13.40
CA HIS A 240 -11.44 -1.83 12.17
C HIS A 240 -10.02 -1.34 12.48
N THR A 241 -9.03 -1.90 11.81
CA THR A 241 -7.63 -1.60 12.04
C THR A 241 -6.82 -1.82 10.78
N THR A 242 -5.71 -1.09 10.66
CA THR A 242 -4.71 -1.27 9.61
C THR A 242 -3.72 -2.42 9.88
N SER A 243 -3.77 -3.07 11.05
CA SER A 243 -2.96 -4.23 11.43
C SER A 243 -3.84 -5.49 11.63
N ASP A 244 -3.81 -6.12 12.80
CA ASP A 244 -4.56 -7.34 13.11
C ASP A 244 -5.84 -7.03 13.91
N GLY A 245 -6.98 -7.57 13.46
CA GLY A 245 -8.24 -7.42 14.19
C GLY A 245 -8.16 -7.98 15.61
N ILE A 246 -7.70 -9.23 15.75
CA ILE A 246 -7.41 -9.85 17.03
C ILE A 246 -6.04 -10.50 17.00
N ARG A 247 -5.21 -10.15 17.98
CA ARG A 247 -3.85 -10.65 18.15
C ARG A 247 -3.69 -11.43 19.45
N LEU A 248 -3.10 -12.62 19.39
CA LEU A 248 -2.53 -13.30 20.56
C LEU A 248 -1.02 -13.46 20.38
N GLY A 249 -0.25 -13.02 21.38
CA GLY A 249 1.19 -12.83 21.27
C GLY A 249 1.53 -11.54 20.52
N TYR A 250 2.78 -11.29 20.13
CA TYR A 250 3.96 -12.13 20.32
C TYR A 250 4.75 -11.74 21.58
N GLU A 251 4.39 -10.65 22.24
CA GLU A 251 5.16 -10.12 23.35
C GLU A 251 5.09 -11.02 24.59
N GLY A 252 6.28 -11.46 24.98
CA GLY A 252 6.53 -12.12 26.24
C GLY A 252 6.59 -13.63 26.19
N ASP A 253 6.78 -14.20 27.37
CA ASP A 253 7.15 -15.59 27.60
C ASP A 253 6.13 -16.33 28.48
N GLY A 254 5.05 -15.65 28.89
CA GLY A 254 3.99 -16.22 29.71
C GLY A 254 3.00 -17.05 28.90
N ALA A 255 2.17 -17.84 29.58
CA ALA A 255 1.08 -18.57 28.92
C ALA A 255 -0.08 -17.64 28.57
N ILE A 256 -0.72 -17.86 27.42
CA ILE A 256 -2.00 -17.25 27.04
C ILE A 256 -3.02 -18.38 26.88
N ARG A 257 -4.04 -18.44 27.75
CA ARG A 257 -4.95 -19.61 27.72
C ARG A 257 -6.38 -19.37 28.20
N ARG A 258 -7.29 -20.26 27.78
CA ARG A 258 -8.72 -20.20 28.13
C ARG A 258 -9.31 -18.85 27.69
N VAL A 259 -9.23 -18.63 26.38
CA VAL A 259 -9.71 -17.42 25.71
C VAL A 259 -10.91 -17.78 24.85
N THR A 260 -11.98 -16.99 24.93
CA THR A 260 -13.13 -17.11 24.03
C THR A 260 -13.40 -15.76 23.38
N VAL A 261 -13.42 -15.76 22.05
CA VAL A 261 -13.81 -14.63 21.22
C VAL A 261 -15.09 -15.00 20.49
N SER A 262 -16.17 -14.24 20.69
CA SER A 262 -17.45 -14.57 20.07
C SER A 262 -18.30 -13.40 19.62
N ASN A 263 -19.03 -13.56 18.52
CA ASN A 263 -20.00 -12.57 18.01
C ASN A 263 -19.35 -11.21 17.67
N CYS A 264 -18.15 -11.20 17.09
CA CYS A 264 -17.48 -9.97 16.67
C CYS A 264 -17.51 -9.78 15.16
N VAL A 265 -17.45 -8.52 14.73
CA VAL A 265 -17.28 -8.11 13.33
C VAL A 265 -15.91 -7.44 13.19
N ILE A 266 -15.04 -8.06 12.41
CA ILE A 266 -13.71 -7.54 12.04
C ILE A 266 -13.82 -7.14 10.57
N HIS A 267 -13.58 -5.89 10.22
CA HIS A 267 -13.73 -5.44 8.85
C HIS A 267 -12.66 -4.42 8.43
N ASP A 268 -12.39 -4.39 7.13
CA ASP A 268 -11.40 -3.51 6.51
C ASP A 268 -9.99 -3.64 7.15
N THR A 269 -9.59 -4.86 7.54
CA THR A 269 -8.29 -5.09 8.23
C THR A 269 -7.22 -5.75 7.37
N MET A 270 -5.95 -5.61 7.75
CA MET A 270 -4.87 -6.35 7.08
C MET A 270 -4.97 -7.84 7.40
N ILE A 271 -5.00 -8.18 8.68
CA ILE A 271 -5.16 -9.56 9.15
C ILE A 271 -6.41 -9.64 10.02
N GLY A 272 -7.23 -10.66 9.81
CA GLY A 272 -8.40 -10.90 10.66
C GLY A 272 -7.99 -11.38 12.05
N ILE A 273 -7.35 -12.56 12.11
CA ILE A 273 -6.88 -13.18 13.35
C ILE A 273 -5.41 -13.59 13.20
N SER A 274 -4.62 -13.21 14.19
CA SER A 274 -3.18 -13.41 14.21
C SER A 274 -2.72 -14.05 15.50
N LEU A 275 -2.00 -15.16 15.38
CA LEU A 275 -1.46 -15.92 16.52
C LEU A 275 0.04 -16.03 16.34
N MET A 276 0.81 -15.34 17.17
CA MET A 276 2.26 -15.27 17.00
C MET A 276 2.98 -15.73 18.26
N VAL A 277 3.82 -16.75 18.12
CA VAL A 277 4.77 -17.17 19.17
C VAL A 277 6.02 -16.29 19.13
N ALA A 278 6.49 -15.97 17.92
CA ALA A 278 7.59 -15.05 17.69
C ALA A 278 7.53 -14.51 16.26
N ILE A 279 8.17 -13.37 16.01
CA ILE A 279 8.22 -12.75 14.68
C ILE A 279 9.50 -13.09 13.93
N SER A 280 10.62 -13.07 14.63
CA SER A 280 11.93 -13.36 14.04
C SER A 280 12.81 -14.09 15.03
N PRO A 281 13.65 -15.01 14.55
CA PRO A 281 14.63 -15.70 15.38
C PRO A 281 15.71 -14.78 16.00
N ASN A 282 15.87 -13.54 15.51
CA ASN A 282 16.83 -12.55 16.00
C ASN A 282 16.16 -11.20 16.33
N ASP A 283 14.97 -11.18 16.94
CA ASP A 283 14.22 -9.92 17.14
C ASP A 283 15.07 -8.85 17.84
N ILE A 284 15.49 -7.86 17.06
CA ILE A 284 16.38 -6.76 17.47
C ILE A 284 15.62 -5.67 18.24
N ARG A 285 14.28 -5.72 18.31
CA ARG A 285 13.42 -4.66 18.88
C ARG A 285 13.32 -4.67 20.40
N GLY A 286 14.25 -5.34 21.09
CA GLY A 286 14.43 -5.23 22.53
C GLY A 286 13.38 -5.92 23.42
N ILE A 287 12.45 -6.69 22.85
CA ILE A 287 11.56 -7.55 23.63
C ILE A 287 12.30 -8.85 23.92
N ASN A 288 12.63 -9.08 25.19
CA ASN A 288 13.36 -10.25 25.67
C ASN A 288 12.50 -11.52 25.53
N ILE A 289 12.25 -12.00 24.31
CA ILE A 289 11.52 -13.25 24.08
C ILE A 289 12.53 -14.38 24.07
N TYR A 290 12.57 -15.16 25.16
CA TYR A 290 13.49 -16.30 25.28
C TYR A 290 12.81 -17.60 24.89
N LYS A 291 11.57 -17.79 25.36
CA LYS A 291 10.80 -19.02 25.16
C LYS A 291 9.63 -18.80 24.22
N GLY A 292 9.02 -17.63 24.17
CA GLY A 292 7.75 -17.36 23.50
C GLY A 292 6.55 -17.91 24.27
N PRO A 293 5.33 -17.43 23.99
CA PRO A 293 4.15 -17.79 24.74
C PRO A 293 3.66 -19.22 24.44
N GLU A 294 3.06 -19.84 25.46
CA GLU A 294 2.25 -21.05 25.32
C GLU A 294 0.80 -20.64 25.08
N ILE A 295 0.36 -20.60 23.83
CA ILE A 295 -1.00 -20.18 23.45
C ILE A 295 -1.90 -21.41 23.35
N THR A 296 -2.83 -21.56 24.28
CA THR A 296 -3.64 -22.78 24.41
C THR A 296 -5.10 -22.57 24.76
N ASP A 297 -5.96 -23.51 24.38
CA ASP A 297 -7.38 -23.52 24.78
C ASP A 297 -8.11 -22.22 24.37
N VAL A 298 -8.06 -21.93 23.06
CA VAL A 298 -8.65 -20.72 22.47
C VAL A 298 -9.81 -21.09 21.55
N ILE A 299 -10.93 -20.37 21.68
CA ILE A 299 -12.12 -20.55 20.85
C ILE A 299 -12.47 -19.22 20.18
N PHE A 300 -12.62 -19.25 18.86
CA PHE A 300 -13.20 -18.19 18.05
C PHE A 300 -14.53 -18.69 17.48
N GLU A 301 -15.64 -17.99 17.75
CA GLU A 301 -16.95 -18.43 17.27
C GLU A 301 -17.87 -17.29 16.79
N ASN A 302 -18.65 -17.55 15.74
CA ASN A 302 -19.64 -16.61 15.20
C ASN A 302 -19.02 -15.25 14.81
N LEU A 303 -17.96 -15.27 14.00
CA LEU A 303 -17.26 -14.06 13.56
C LEU A 303 -17.58 -13.75 12.10
N ILE A 304 -17.68 -12.46 11.79
CA ILE A 304 -17.62 -11.95 10.42
C ILE A 304 -16.28 -11.25 10.27
N ILE A 305 -15.51 -11.65 9.26
CA ILE A 305 -14.16 -11.16 9.00
C ILE A 305 -14.07 -10.67 7.55
N ASP A 306 -13.70 -9.41 7.36
CA ASP A 306 -13.31 -8.86 6.07
C ASP A 306 -11.88 -8.31 6.21
N ALA A 307 -10.92 -8.98 5.57
CA ALA A 307 -9.50 -8.70 5.75
C ALA A 307 -8.69 -9.04 4.50
N PHE A 308 -7.47 -8.51 4.35
CA PHE A 308 -6.57 -8.97 3.28
C PHE A 308 -6.24 -10.46 3.45
N GLN A 309 -5.82 -10.87 4.65
CA GLN A 309 -5.58 -12.25 5.03
C GLN A 309 -6.45 -12.61 6.26
N THR A 310 -7.22 -13.69 6.19
CA THR A 310 -8.10 -14.06 7.30
C THR A 310 -7.33 -14.58 8.52
N PHE A 311 -6.40 -15.52 8.33
CA PHE A 311 -5.63 -16.13 9.41
C PHE A 311 -4.12 -16.10 9.14
N ASN A 312 -3.35 -15.71 10.16
CA ASN A 312 -1.89 -15.72 10.13
C ASN A 312 -1.33 -16.29 11.44
N PHE A 313 -0.85 -17.54 11.42
CA PHE A 313 -0.23 -18.16 12.59
C PHE A 313 1.27 -18.30 12.36
N GLN A 314 2.06 -17.72 13.26
CA GLN A 314 3.51 -17.69 13.11
C GLN A 314 4.22 -18.22 14.34
N HIS A 315 4.96 -19.30 14.11
CA HIS A 315 6.06 -19.72 14.95
C HIS A 315 7.25 -20.02 14.03
N PRO A 316 8.19 -19.08 13.85
CA PRO A 316 9.34 -19.28 12.98
C PRO A 316 10.33 -20.26 13.59
N LYS A 317 11.13 -20.91 12.73
CA LYS A 317 12.23 -21.78 13.14
C LYS A 317 13.31 -20.99 13.88
N SER A 318 13.84 -21.55 14.96
CA SER A 318 14.98 -20.95 15.69
C SER A 318 16.27 -20.99 14.85
N PRO A 319 17.24 -20.05 15.04
CA PRO A 319 18.53 -20.14 14.37
C PRO A 319 19.23 -21.47 14.65
N VAL A 320 19.94 -21.98 13.65
CA VAL A 320 20.79 -23.17 13.84
C VAL A 320 21.86 -22.86 14.88
N GLY A 321 21.92 -23.68 15.94
CA GLY A 321 22.89 -23.50 17.02
C GLY A 321 22.51 -22.45 18.08
N CYS A 322 21.28 -21.91 18.04
CA CYS A 322 20.79 -21.06 19.12
C CYS A 322 20.81 -21.85 20.46
N PRO A 323 21.45 -21.33 21.52
CA PRO A 323 21.55 -22.03 22.80
C PRO A 323 20.19 -22.20 23.48
N GLU A 324 19.26 -21.26 23.26
CA GLU A 324 17.89 -21.29 23.78
C GLU A 324 16.90 -21.12 22.62
N PRO A 325 16.44 -22.21 21.99
CA PRO A 325 15.43 -22.13 20.94
C PRO A 325 14.09 -21.68 21.51
N ILE A 326 13.28 -21.02 20.68
CA ILE A 326 11.92 -20.61 21.02
C ILE A 326 11.06 -21.87 21.15
N ARG A 327 10.46 -22.08 22.33
CA ARG A 327 9.75 -23.32 22.72
C ARG A 327 8.26 -23.13 22.95
N GLY A 328 7.76 -21.91 22.85
CA GLY A 328 6.35 -21.60 22.83
C GLY A 328 5.63 -22.36 21.73
N PHE A 329 4.30 -22.42 21.81
CA PHE A 329 3.53 -23.24 20.89
C PHE A 329 2.08 -22.80 20.82
N LEU A 330 1.42 -23.20 19.74
CA LEU A 330 -0.03 -23.10 19.56
C LEU A 330 -0.66 -24.50 19.70
N ASP A 331 -1.62 -24.66 20.60
CA ASP A 331 -2.26 -25.96 20.86
C ASP A 331 -3.74 -25.81 21.28
N ARG A 332 -4.65 -26.58 20.67
CA ARG A 332 -6.10 -26.57 20.97
C ARG A 332 -6.73 -25.21 20.67
N ILE A 333 -6.70 -24.84 19.39
CA ILE A 333 -7.29 -23.60 18.85
C ILE A 333 -8.45 -23.97 17.93
N PHE A 334 -9.64 -23.46 18.23
CA PHE A 334 -10.87 -23.86 17.56
C PHE A 334 -11.59 -22.66 16.94
N PHE A 335 -11.98 -22.79 15.68
CA PHE A 335 -12.73 -21.81 14.90
C PHE A 335 -14.10 -22.39 14.52
N ARG A 336 -15.18 -21.68 14.86
CA ARG A 336 -16.56 -22.16 14.67
C ARG A 336 -17.42 -21.09 14.02
N ASN A 337 -18.16 -21.44 12.96
CA ASN A 337 -19.13 -20.55 12.32
C ASN A 337 -18.51 -19.18 11.95
N ILE A 338 -17.48 -19.20 11.11
CA ILE A 338 -16.77 -17.99 10.66
C ILE A 338 -17.22 -17.67 9.24
N ILE A 339 -17.61 -16.43 8.98
CA ILE A 339 -17.81 -15.91 7.62
C ILE A 339 -16.61 -14.99 7.34
N ALA A 340 -15.86 -15.29 6.28
CA ALA A 340 -14.63 -14.59 5.94
C ALA A 340 -14.64 -14.13 4.48
N HIS A 341 -14.22 -12.90 4.24
CA HIS A 341 -13.87 -12.36 2.93
C HIS A 341 -12.38 -12.01 2.95
N ALA A 342 -11.64 -12.47 1.93
CA ALA A 342 -10.22 -12.21 1.84
C ALA A 342 -9.70 -12.06 0.41
N THR A 343 -8.57 -11.38 0.29
CA THR A 343 -7.85 -11.18 -0.98
C THR A 343 -6.53 -11.97 -1.04
N ARG A 344 -6.17 -12.64 0.07
CA ARG A 344 -4.98 -13.49 0.22
C ARG A 344 -5.32 -14.78 0.95
N GLY A 345 -4.56 -15.83 0.66
CA GLY A 345 -4.66 -17.10 1.37
C GLY A 345 -4.17 -17.01 2.81
N SER A 346 -4.61 -17.93 3.66
CA SER A 346 -4.25 -17.99 5.08
C SER A 346 -2.97 -18.79 5.33
N PHE A 347 -2.10 -18.29 6.20
CA PHE A 347 -0.85 -18.97 6.58
C PHE A 347 -0.93 -19.55 8.00
N LEU A 348 -0.62 -20.83 8.14
CA LEU A 348 -0.62 -21.56 9.41
C LEU A 348 0.74 -22.25 9.60
N GLY A 349 1.69 -21.58 10.24
CA GLY A 349 3.07 -22.06 10.35
C GLY A 349 3.53 -22.34 11.79
N GLY A 350 4.07 -23.53 11.99
CA GLY A 350 4.86 -23.91 13.16
C GLY A 350 6.37 -23.91 12.92
N ALA A 351 7.14 -23.98 13.99
CA ALA A 351 8.56 -24.31 13.92
C ALA A 351 8.72 -25.84 13.78
N PRO A 352 9.72 -26.36 13.05
CA PRO A 352 9.96 -27.80 12.98
C PRO A 352 10.13 -28.47 14.36
N GLU A 353 10.78 -27.77 15.29
CA GLU A 353 11.01 -28.20 16.68
C GLU A 353 9.78 -28.08 17.58
N SER A 354 8.82 -27.22 17.22
CA SER A 354 7.58 -26.99 17.97
C SER A 354 6.39 -26.79 17.00
N PRO A 355 5.91 -27.88 16.39
CA PRO A 355 4.79 -27.82 15.44
C PRO A 355 3.51 -27.29 16.09
N ILE A 356 2.77 -26.46 15.36
CA ILE A 356 1.40 -26.09 15.76
C ILE A 356 0.52 -27.34 15.76
N ARG A 357 -0.44 -27.42 16.69
CA ARG A 357 -1.21 -28.66 16.83
C ARG A 357 -2.64 -28.46 17.33
N HIS A 358 -3.50 -29.43 17.00
CA HIS A 358 -4.92 -29.45 17.39
C HIS A 358 -5.62 -28.13 17.02
N ILE A 359 -5.56 -27.81 15.72
CA ILE A 359 -6.22 -26.64 15.13
C ILE A 359 -7.43 -27.13 14.37
N GLU A 360 -8.60 -26.55 14.61
CA GLU A 360 -9.83 -26.99 13.94
C GLU A 360 -10.65 -25.81 13.43
N PHE A 361 -11.07 -25.91 12.18
CA PHE A 361 -12.06 -25.04 11.55
C PHE A 361 -13.33 -25.84 11.28
N SER A 362 -14.46 -25.37 11.80
CA SER A 362 -15.78 -25.98 11.60
C SER A 362 -16.80 -24.91 11.23
N GLY A 363 -17.53 -25.10 10.14
CA GLY A 363 -18.49 -24.09 9.67
C GLY A 363 -17.84 -22.80 9.16
N LEU A 364 -16.68 -22.88 8.50
CA LEU A 364 -16.05 -21.74 7.85
C LEU A 364 -16.69 -21.51 6.46
N HIS A 365 -17.15 -20.29 6.19
CA HIS A 365 -17.55 -19.83 4.87
C HIS A 365 -16.57 -18.74 4.43
N MET A 366 -15.62 -19.09 3.56
CA MET A 366 -14.55 -18.19 3.12
C MET A 366 -14.70 -17.84 1.64
N THR A 367 -14.79 -16.54 1.34
CA THR A 367 -14.82 -16.00 -0.02
C THR A 367 -13.48 -15.36 -0.33
N LEU A 368 -12.82 -15.85 -1.38
CA LEU A 368 -11.53 -15.39 -1.87
C LEU A 368 -11.74 -14.59 -3.16
N THR A 369 -11.16 -13.40 -3.20
CA THR A 369 -11.32 -12.46 -4.33
C THR A 369 -9.97 -11.86 -4.74
N GLY A 370 -9.98 -11.08 -5.82
CA GLY A 370 -8.81 -10.30 -6.25
C GLY A 370 -7.79 -11.12 -7.05
N ASN A 371 -6.77 -10.42 -7.52
CA ASN A 371 -5.74 -10.99 -8.39
C ASN A 371 -4.54 -11.47 -7.57
N MET A 372 -4.28 -12.78 -7.56
CA MET A 372 -3.19 -13.38 -6.80
C MET A 372 -1.89 -13.38 -7.60
N GLY A 373 -0.82 -12.86 -6.99
CA GLY A 373 0.53 -12.88 -7.55
C GLY A 373 1.13 -14.28 -7.58
N LYS A 374 2.28 -14.43 -8.26
CA LYS A 374 3.04 -15.69 -8.31
C LYS A 374 3.96 -15.90 -7.11
N ASP A 375 3.97 -14.94 -6.19
CA ASP A 375 4.80 -14.96 -5.01
C ASP A 375 4.45 -16.18 -4.17
N PHE A 376 5.47 -16.89 -3.72
CA PHE A 376 5.37 -18.12 -2.92
C PHE A 376 4.77 -19.37 -3.58
N LEU A 377 4.45 -19.34 -4.88
CA LEU A 377 4.05 -20.56 -5.61
C LEU A 377 5.12 -21.65 -5.54
N GLN A 378 6.40 -21.28 -5.66
CA GLN A 378 7.52 -22.23 -5.63
C GLN A 378 7.97 -22.53 -4.21
N ALA A 379 8.05 -21.51 -3.36
CA ALA A 379 8.52 -21.64 -1.99
C ALA A 379 7.96 -20.49 -1.13
N VAL A 380 7.34 -20.85 -0.01
CA VAL A 380 6.98 -19.89 1.04
C VAL A 380 8.23 -19.65 1.92
N PRO A 381 8.62 -18.40 2.23
CA PRO A 381 9.81 -18.13 3.04
C PRO A 381 9.62 -18.52 4.53
N ASP A 382 10.72 -18.70 5.24
CA ASP A 382 10.79 -18.90 6.71
C ASP A 382 11.83 -17.91 7.29
N PRO A 383 11.44 -16.89 8.08
CA PRO A 383 10.08 -16.63 8.55
C PRO A 383 9.12 -16.26 7.41
N TYR A 384 7.83 -16.53 7.60
CA TYR A 384 6.78 -16.01 6.72
C TYR A 384 6.74 -14.47 6.86
N PRO A 385 6.47 -13.70 5.80
CA PRO A 385 6.52 -12.26 5.91
C PRO A 385 5.48 -11.75 6.92
N VAL A 386 5.84 -10.66 7.57
CA VAL A 386 4.99 -9.98 8.54
C VAL A 386 4.65 -8.59 8.02
N TRP A 387 3.43 -8.16 8.32
CA TRP A 387 2.88 -6.82 8.07
C TRP A 387 3.09 -6.22 6.67
N SER A 388 4.25 -5.60 6.44
CA SER A 388 4.52 -4.71 5.31
C SER A 388 4.57 -5.38 3.94
N ASP A 389 4.87 -6.68 3.91
CA ASP A 389 5.05 -7.42 2.66
C ASP A 389 3.78 -8.16 2.23
N LEU A 390 2.79 -8.30 3.14
CA LEU A 390 1.56 -9.08 2.93
C LEU A 390 0.55 -8.44 1.96
N PRO A 391 0.43 -7.10 1.85
CA PRO A 391 -0.39 -6.50 0.79
C PRO A 391 0.11 -6.87 -0.61
N TYR A 392 1.41 -7.18 -0.72
CA TYR A 392 2.12 -7.34 -1.98
C TYR A 392 2.45 -8.78 -2.33
N SER A 393 2.41 -9.68 -1.36
CA SER A 393 2.71 -11.10 -1.49
C SER A 393 1.78 -11.92 -0.59
N GLY A 394 1.44 -13.14 -0.98
CA GLY A 394 0.60 -13.98 -0.14
C GLY A 394 0.50 -15.38 -0.68
N VAL A 395 0.14 -16.32 0.18
CA VAL A 395 -0.01 -17.71 -0.24
C VAL A 395 -1.21 -17.84 -1.19
N PRO A 396 -1.04 -18.49 -2.35
CA PRO A 396 -2.09 -18.61 -3.37
C PRO A 396 -3.10 -19.73 -3.13
N TRP A 397 -3.07 -20.34 -1.94
CA TRP A 397 -4.03 -21.36 -1.49
C TRP A 397 -4.92 -20.76 -0.40
N PRO A 398 -6.20 -21.16 -0.27
CA PRO A 398 -7.01 -20.77 0.89
C PRO A 398 -6.28 -21.01 2.21
N PHE A 399 -5.53 -22.11 2.31
CA PHE A 399 -4.64 -22.41 3.42
C PHE A 399 -3.28 -22.91 2.95
N TYR A 400 -2.20 -22.30 3.46
CA TYR A 400 -0.87 -22.89 3.47
C TYR A 400 -0.52 -23.30 4.89
N VAL A 401 -0.19 -24.58 5.08
CA VAL A 401 0.04 -25.16 6.40
C VAL A 401 1.45 -25.73 6.49
N ARG A 402 2.25 -25.20 7.41
CA ARG A 402 3.64 -25.61 7.61
C ARG A 402 3.85 -26.14 9.03
N ASN A 403 4.60 -27.25 9.14
CA ASN A 403 5.03 -27.85 10.42
C ASN A 403 3.86 -27.93 11.41
N ALA A 404 2.84 -28.69 11.06
CA ALA A 404 1.60 -28.76 11.82
C ALA A 404 1.11 -30.19 12.01
N LYS A 405 0.41 -30.45 13.12
CA LYS A 405 -0.16 -31.75 13.46
C LYS A 405 -1.62 -31.61 13.84
N ASN A 406 -2.48 -32.54 13.41
CA ASN A 406 -3.90 -32.55 13.79
C ASN A 406 -4.60 -31.22 13.44
N VAL A 407 -4.43 -30.76 12.20
CA VAL A 407 -5.20 -29.65 11.65
C VAL A 407 -6.42 -30.22 10.93
N ILE A 408 -7.61 -29.72 11.25
CA ILE A 408 -8.88 -30.23 10.73
C ILE A 408 -9.67 -29.08 10.11
N LEU A 409 -10.14 -29.25 8.88
CA LEU A 409 -11.11 -28.38 8.22
C LEU A 409 -12.35 -29.19 7.91
N ARG A 410 -13.48 -28.86 8.55
CA ARG A 410 -14.72 -29.60 8.38
C ARG A 410 -15.93 -28.72 8.15
N ASP A 411 -16.95 -29.26 7.48
CA ASP A 411 -18.27 -28.62 7.33
C ASP A 411 -18.18 -27.18 6.80
N SER A 412 -17.27 -26.94 5.87
CA SER A 412 -16.87 -25.59 5.44
C SER A 412 -17.10 -25.39 3.94
N THR A 413 -17.16 -24.13 3.50
CA THR A 413 -17.29 -23.74 2.10
C THR A 413 -16.22 -22.73 1.74
N ILE A 414 -15.50 -22.97 0.66
CA ILE A 414 -14.55 -22.03 0.07
C ILE A 414 -15.09 -21.59 -1.29
N VAL A 415 -15.22 -20.29 -1.47
CA VAL A 415 -15.74 -19.66 -2.69
C VAL A 415 -14.64 -18.81 -3.29
N TRP A 416 -14.40 -18.95 -4.59
CA TRP A 416 -13.60 -17.98 -5.34
C TRP A 416 -14.57 -17.10 -6.13
N GLU A 417 -14.52 -15.80 -5.89
CA GLU A 417 -15.40 -14.81 -6.53
C GLU A 417 -14.55 -13.69 -7.09
N ASN A 418 -14.62 -13.46 -8.42
CA ASN A 418 -13.75 -12.50 -9.11
C ASN A 418 -12.25 -12.73 -8.78
N ALA A 419 -11.87 -13.99 -8.54
CA ALA A 419 -10.51 -14.39 -8.24
C ALA A 419 -9.73 -14.60 -9.55
N GLY A 420 -8.63 -13.87 -9.73
CA GLY A 420 -7.78 -13.94 -10.92
C GLY A 420 -6.31 -14.22 -10.58
N GLY A 421 -5.48 -14.40 -11.60
CA GLY A 421 -4.04 -14.60 -11.41
C GLY A 421 -3.68 -16.03 -11.05
N PHE A 422 -2.82 -16.20 -10.05
CA PHE A 422 -2.21 -17.48 -9.71
C PHE A 422 -2.85 -18.19 -8.51
N TRP A 423 -4.12 -17.92 -8.21
CA TRP A 423 -4.86 -18.71 -7.22
C TRP A 423 -4.81 -20.20 -7.58
N GLN A 424 -4.63 -21.03 -6.56
CA GLN A 424 -4.56 -22.47 -6.71
C GLN A 424 -5.92 -23.11 -6.39
N PRO A 425 -6.33 -24.16 -7.14
CA PRO A 425 -7.60 -24.86 -6.90
C PRO A 425 -7.58 -25.71 -5.64
N GLU A 426 -6.40 -26.12 -5.16
CA GLU A 426 -6.25 -26.90 -3.94
C GLU A 426 -6.60 -26.04 -2.72
N ILE A 427 -7.45 -26.58 -1.83
CA ILE A 427 -7.87 -25.86 -0.63
C ILE A 427 -6.69 -25.65 0.34
N VAL A 428 -5.81 -26.64 0.42
CA VAL A 428 -4.73 -26.69 1.40
C VAL A 428 -3.44 -27.15 0.73
N GLN A 429 -2.38 -26.38 0.90
CA GLN A 429 -1.01 -26.77 0.60
C GLN A 429 -0.26 -27.06 1.90
N CYS A 430 0.42 -28.21 1.97
CA CYS A 430 1.10 -28.68 3.18
C CYS A 430 2.62 -28.73 3.00
N GLU A 431 3.34 -28.33 4.04
CA GLU A 431 4.78 -28.52 4.20
C GLU A 431 5.05 -29.13 5.59
N ASN A 432 5.52 -30.38 5.65
CA ASN A 432 5.69 -31.12 6.91
C ASN A 432 4.43 -31.11 7.80
N ALA A 433 3.25 -31.18 7.17
CA ALA A 433 1.97 -31.12 7.84
C ALA A 433 0.98 -32.11 7.21
N THR A 434 0.00 -32.53 8.01
CA THR A 434 -1.16 -33.29 7.54
C THR A 434 -2.42 -32.58 7.99
N VAL A 435 -3.33 -32.36 7.04
CA VAL A 435 -4.61 -31.66 7.27
C VAL A 435 -5.75 -32.61 6.90
N THR A 436 -6.68 -32.81 7.82
CA THR A 436 -7.88 -33.61 7.59
C THR A 436 -8.99 -32.72 7.05
N ILE A 437 -9.51 -33.04 5.87
CA ILE A 437 -10.58 -32.29 5.20
C ILE A 437 -11.86 -33.15 5.18
N GLU A 438 -12.94 -32.68 5.81
CA GLU A 438 -14.21 -33.41 5.90
C GLU A 438 -15.39 -32.55 5.45
N ARG A 439 -16.17 -33.00 4.47
CA ARG A 439 -17.41 -32.31 4.04
C ARG A 439 -17.17 -30.82 3.69
N VAL A 440 -16.05 -30.53 3.02
CA VAL A 440 -15.75 -29.19 2.52
C VAL A 440 -16.22 -29.06 1.07
N LYS A 441 -16.90 -27.95 0.77
CA LYS A 441 -17.37 -27.62 -0.57
C LYS A 441 -16.54 -26.50 -1.16
N THR A 442 -16.23 -26.58 -2.44
CA THR A 442 -15.63 -25.49 -3.20
C THR A 442 -16.63 -24.94 -4.22
N VAL A 443 -16.57 -23.64 -4.49
CA VAL A 443 -17.38 -22.97 -5.51
C VAL A 443 -16.46 -22.13 -6.38
N ASN A 444 -16.55 -22.33 -7.71
CA ASN A 444 -15.73 -21.67 -8.73
C ASN A 444 -14.21 -21.75 -8.54
N PRO A 445 -13.61 -22.90 -8.19
CA PRO A 445 -12.17 -22.99 -8.04
C PRO A 445 -11.46 -22.60 -9.36
N PRO A 446 -10.30 -21.92 -9.29
CA PRO A 446 -9.56 -21.50 -10.47
C PRO A 446 -9.13 -22.71 -11.31
N THR A 447 -9.27 -22.63 -12.63
CA THR A 447 -8.83 -23.67 -13.56
C THR A 447 -7.43 -23.37 -14.11
N GLN A 448 -6.70 -24.38 -14.59
CA GLN A 448 -5.40 -24.15 -15.26
C GLN A 448 -5.50 -23.22 -16.49
N SER A 449 -6.68 -23.09 -17.10
CA SER A 449 -6.96 -22.12 -18.17
C SER A 449 -7.24 -20.70 -17.68
N ASP A 450 -7.48 -20.51 -16.39
CA ASP A 450 -7.62 -19.19 -15.75
C ASP A 450 -6.26 -18.58 -15.39
N GLN A 451 -5.15 -19.30 -15.65
CA GLN A 451 -3.83 -18.70 -15.63
C GLN A 451 -3.77 -17.64 -16.74
N PRO A 452 -3.48 -16.37 -16.40
CA PRO A 452 -3.32 -15.34 -17.40
C PRO A 452 -2.32 -15.84 -18.43
N GLY A 453 -2.72 -15.83 -19.71
CA GLY A 453 -1.82 -16.16 -20.81
C GLY A 453 -0.47 -15.45 -20.59
N GLU A 454 0.61 -16.20 -20.78
CA GLU A 454 2.01 -15.86 -20.49
C GLU A 454 2.22 -14.36 -20.25
N VAL A 455 2.42 -13.98 -18.98
CA VAL A 455 2.58 -12.59 -18.59
C VAL A 455 3.87 -12.07 -19.25
N ILE A 456 3.70 -11.32 -20.34
CA ILE A 456 4.80 -10.84 -21.19
C ILE A 456 5.74 -9.95 -20.39
N PHE A 457 5.20 -9.17 -19.46
CA PHE A 457 5.95 -8.32 -18.54
C PHE A 457 5.50 -8.62 -17.11
N PRO A 458 6.20 -9.48 -16.36
CA PRO A 458 5.86 -9.73 -14.97
C PRO A 458 5.93 -8.42 -14.19
N VAL A 459 5.09 -8.26 -13.18
CA VAL A 459 5.11 -7.05 -12.34
C VAL A 459 5.94 -7.33 -11.09
N GLY A 460 6.90 -6.45 -10.82
CA GLY A 460 7.67 -6.41 -9.59
C GLY A 460 7.24 -5.20 -8.75
N ARG A 461 7.87 -5.02 -7.59
CA ARG A 461 7.70 -3.81 -6.78
C ARG A 461 9.04 -3.18 -6.44
N HIS A 462 9.10 -1.87 -6.52
CA HIS A 462 10.22 -1.07 -6.06
C HIS A 462 9.66 0.01 -5.16
N ARG A 463 10.02 -0.03 -3.86
CA ARG A 463 9.47 0.88 -2.83
C ARG A 463 7.92 0.89 -2.83
N GLY A 464 7.30 -0.28 -2.89
CA GLY A 464 5.83 -0.38 -2.91
C GLY A 464 5.16 -0.04 -4.25
N ILE A 465 5.81 0.74 -5.13
CA ILE A 465 5.31 1.08 -6.46
C ILE A 465 5.45 -0.13 -7.41
N PRO A 466 4.36 -0.58 -8.05
CA PRO A 466 4.40 -1.65 -9.04
C PRO A 466 5.16 -1.21 -10.30
N TYR A 467 6.01 -2.08 -10.84
CA TYR A 467 6.76 -1.82 -12.07
C TYR A 467 6.80 -3.03 -12.98
N PHE A 468 6.92 -2.80 -14.30
CA PHE A 468 7.14 -3.87 -15.27
C PHE A 468 8.57 -4.40 -15.18
N MET A 469 8.72 -5.69 -14.86
CA MET A 469 9.97 -6.43 -14.96
C MET A 469 10.26 -6.82 -16.41
N PRO A 470 11.52 -7.14 -16.74
CA PRO A 470 11.87 -7.68 -18.04
C PRO A 470 11.06 -8.94 -18.39
N PRO A 471 10.79 -9.20 -19.68
CA PRO A 471 10.05 -10.37 -20.11
C PRO A 471 10.63 -11.70 -19.63
N VAL A 472 9.76 -12.71 -19.52
CA VAL A 472 10.19 -14.07 -19.20
C VAL A 472 11.18 -14.56 -20.27
N GLY A 473 12.35 -15.03 -19.84
CA GLY A 473 13.44 -15.45 -20.74
C GLY A 473 14.39 -14.32 -21.19
N PHE A 474 14.24 -13.10 -20.66
CA PHE A 474 15.15 -11.99 -20.93
C PHE A 474 16.60 -12.30 -20.54
N ASN A 475 17.53 -12.22 -21.50
CA ASN A 475 18.96 -12.39 -21.25
C ASN A 475 19.62 -11.02 -21.05
N GLU A 476 19.78 -10.63 -19.79
CA GLU A 476 20.32 -9.34 -19.35
C GLU A 476 21.72 -9.07 -19.92
N ASN A 477 22.63 -10.04 -19.86
CA ASN A 477 24.00 -9.87 -20.34
C ASN A 477 24.08 -9.57 -21.84
N SER A 478 23.35 -10.35 -22.65
CA SER A 478 23.33 -10.16 -24.10
C SER A 478 22.66 -8.85 -24.51
N SER A 479 21.64 -8.44 -23.76
CA SER A 479 20.90 -7.20 -24.01
C SER A 479 21.75 -5.99 -23.63
N LEU A 480 22.45 -6.07 -22.49
CA LEU A 480 23.38 -5.03 -22.05
C LEU A 480 24.55 -4.85 -23.02
N ALA A 481 25.11 -5.94 -23.55
CA ALA A 481 26.17 -5.85 -24.56
C ALA A 481 25.71 -5.14 -25.85
N LYS A 482 24.48 -5.41 -26.30
CA LYS A 482 23.88 -4.71 -27.45
C LYS A 482 23.65 -3.23 -27.15
N LEU A 483 23.11 -2.94 -25.97
CA LEU A 483 22.86 -1.58 -25.50
C LEU A 483 24.15 -0.75 -25.47
N ILE A 484 25.22 -1.30 -24.89
CA ILE A 484 26.53 -0.63 -24.83
C ILE A 484 27.04 -0.33 -26.24
N ALA A 485 27.00 -1.31 -27.14
CA ALA A 485 27.47 -1.14 -28.51
C ALA A 485 26.68 -0.07 -29.29
N VAL A 486 25.37 0.06 -29.06
CA VAL A 486 24.55 1.11 -29.69
C VAL A 486 24.85 2.48 -29.10
N ASN A 487 25.00 2.59 -27.78
CA ASN A 487 25.36 3.84 -27.12
C ASN A 487 26.75 4.35 -27.56
N GLU A 488 27.73 3.45 -27.66
CA GLU A 488 29.08 3.77 -28.18
C GLU A 488 29.00 4.27 -29.63
N ALA A 489 28.26 3.57 -30.50
CA ALA A 489 28.08 3.99 -31.90
C ALA A 489 27.43 5.37 -32.02
N ASN A 490 26.36 5.64 -31.24
CA ASN A 490 25.72 6.96 -31.21
C ASN A 490 26.68 8.04 -30.73
N THR A 491 27.52 7.74 -29.73
CA THR A 491 28.52 8.67 -29.20
C THR A 491 29.59 9.00 -30.23
N ASP A 492 30.10 7.98 -30.94
CA ASP A 492 31.08 8.16 -32.01
C ASP A 492 30.53 9.00 -33.17
N GLU A 493 29.26 8.78 -33.54
CA GLU A 493 28.58 9.59 -34.55
C GLU A 493 28.47 11.06 -34.10
N ILE A 494 28.08 11.32 -32.85
CA ILE A 494 28.01 12.70 -32.31
C ILE A 494 29.38 13.37 -32.35
N ASN A 495 30.44 12.66 -31.98
CA ASN A 495 31.81 13.19 -31.99
C ASN A 495 32.31 13.54 -33.40
N GLN A 496 31.77 12.91 -34.44
CA GLN A 496 32.10 13.20 -35.83
C GLN A 496 31.33 14.42 -36.38
N ILE A 497 30.21 14.80 -35.75
CA ILE A 497 29.44 15.98 -36.12
C ILE A 497 30.16 17.24 -35.59
N GLN A 498 30.44 18.21 -36.46
CA GLN A 498 31.07 19.48 -36.04
C GLN A 498 30.14 20.23 -35.08
N SER A 499 30.66 20.85 -34.02
CA SER A 499 29.85 21.54 -32.99
C SER A 499 28.88 22.59 -33.56
N ASN A 500 29.24 23.29 -34.64
CA ASN A 500 28.38 24.27 -35.32
C ASN A 500 27.19 23.63 -36.08
N SER A 501 27.26 22.34 -36.42
CA SER A 501 26.16 21.59 -37.06
C SER A 501 25.13 21.00 -36.10
N LEU A 502 25.34 21.15 -34.79
CA LEU A 502 24.37 20.81 -33.74
C LEU A 502 23.49 21.99 -33.32
N ALA A 503 23.71 23.19 -33.90
CA ALA A 503 22.80 24.30 -33.70
C ALA A 503 21.42 23.95 -34.28
N THR A 504 20.38 24.01 -33.45
CA THR A 504 18.99 23.78 -33.84
C THR A 504 18.11 24.95 -33.43
N THR A 505 17.13 25.30 -34.26
CA THR A 505 16.10 26.30 -33.95
C THR A 505 14.75 25.66 -33.63
N SER A 506 14.65 24.34 -33.74
CA SER A 506 13.42 23.59 -33.44
C SER A 506 13.33 23.32 -31.95
N ARG A 507 12.13 23.50 -31.39
CA ARG A 507 11.88 23.40 -29.95
C ARG A 507 11.06 22.18 -29.59
N VAL A 508 11.35 21.61 -28.43
CA VAL A 508 10.46 20.66 -27.75
C VAL A 508 9.32 21.47 -27.12
N THR A 509 8.09 21.17 -27.53
CA THR A 509 6.91 21.96 -27.11
C THR A 509 5.84 21.12 -26.42
N ALA A 510 6.07 19.81 -26.30
CA ALA A 510 5.21 18.88 -25.58
C ALA A 510 6.06 17.90 -24.73
N SER A 511 5.48 17.37 -23.65
CA SER A 511 6.10 16.28 -22.88
C SER A 511 5.07 15.23 -22.50
N PHE A 512 5.43 13.96 -22.61
CA PHE A 512 4.80 12.91 -21.83
C PHE A 512 5.10 13.10 -20.36
N ILE A 513 4.12 12.78 -19.52
CA ILE A 513 4.24 12.73 -18.07
C ILE A 513 3.59 11.47 -17.51
N TYR A 514 4.18 10.97 -16.44
CA TYR A 514 3.72 9.85 -15.68
C TYR A 514 3.69 10.23 -14.20
N ALA A 515 2.72 9.69 -13.45
CA ALA A 515 2.49 10.12 -12.06
C ALA A 515 3.65 9.72 -11.12
N HIS A 516 4.38 8.67 -11.49
CA HIS A 516 5.67 8.30 -10.93
C HIS A 516 6.70 8.26 -12.06
N PRO A 517 7.98 8.55 -11.79
CA PRO A 517 9.01 8.58 -12.84
C PRO A 517 9.39 7.17 -13.30
N PRO A 518 9.86 7.01 -14.55
CA PRO A 518 10.13 5.70 -15.16
C PRO A 518 11.33 4.96 -14.56
N ASP A 519 12.19 5.65 -13.82
CA ASP A 519 13.26 5.05 -13.04
C ASP A 519 12.87 4.79 -11.58
N TYR A 520 11.67 5.20 -11.15
CA TYR A 520 11.15 5.04 -9.79
C TYR A 520 11.96 5.77 -8.69
N TYR A 521 12.79 6.77 -9.05
CA TYR A 521 13.66 7.53 -8.13
C TYR A 521 13.38 9.03 -7.99
N GLY A 522 12.33 9.57 -8.59
CA GLY A 522 11.96 11.00 -8.48
C GLY A 522 10.74 11.29 -7.59
N LEU A 523 10.51 12.58 -7.33
CA LEU A 523 9.37 13.10 -6.55
C LEU A 523 8.04 12.45 -7.01
N PRO A 524 7.32 11.73 -6.14
CA PRO A 524 6.07 11.08 -6.51
C PRO A 524 4.99 12.14 -6.73
N MET A 525 4.78 12.56 -7.98
CA MET A 525 3.68 13.44 -8.38
C MET A 525 2.30 12.79 -8.11
N LEU A 526 2.30 11.50 -7.80
CA LEU A 526 1.22 10.72 -7.18
C LEU A 526 0.46 11.47 -6.06
N ASN A 527 1.20 12.17 -5.20
CA ASN A 527 0.63 12.91 -4.06
C ASN A 527 0.82 14.42 -4.16
N ALA A 528 1.34 14.93 -5.28
CA ALA A 528 1.61 16.34 -5.46
C ALA A 528 0.35 17.20 -5.26
N SER A 529 0.53 18.33 -4.57
CA SER A 529 -0.49 19.36 -4.48
C SER A 529 -0.68 20.07 -5.82
N VAL A 530 -1.76 20.85 -5.95
CA VAL A 530 -1.97 21.71 -7.12
C VAL A 530 -0.78 22.66 -7.31
N GLU A 531 -0.23 23.24 -6.23
CA GLU A 531 0.91 24.16 -6.35
C GLU A 531 2.20 23.46 -6.80
N ALA A 532 2.43 22.20 -6.38
CA ALA A 532 3.55 21.42 -6.88
C ALA A 532 3.44 21.17 -8.38
N TRP A 533 2.24 20.82 -8.88
CA TRP A 533 1.97 20.72 -10.32
C TRP A 533 2.17 22.04 -11.06
N LYS A 534 1.77 23.18 -10.47
CA LYS A 534 1.98 24.51 -11.07
C LYS A 534 3.46 24.82 -11.23
N ASN A 535 4.28 24.50 -10.24
CA ASN A 535 5.73 24.68 -10.35
C ASN A 535 6.35 23.85 -11.48
N VAL A 536 5.89 22.62 -11.67
CA VAL A 536 6.27 21.78 -12.81
C VAL A 536 5.89 22.46 -14.13
N PHE A 537 4.66 22.93 -14.26
CA PHE A 537 4.19 23.55 -15.50
C PHE A 537 4.88 24.88 -15.82
N ARG A 538 5.21 25.69 -14.82
CA ARG A 538 6.06 26.89 -15.02
C ARG A 538 7.42 26.53 -15.57
N ARG A 539 8.07 25.50 -15.02
CA ARG A 539 9.35 24.98 -15.52
C ARG A 539 9.23 24.44 -16.95
N PHE A 540 8.12 23.77 -17.28
CA PHE A 540 7.86 23.34 -18.65
C PHE A 540 7.74 24.52 -19.61
N ARG A 541 7.04 25.58 -19.22
CA ARG A 541 6.90 26.81 -20.01
C ARG A 541 8.23 27.51 -20.23
N GLU A 542 9.13 27.50 -19.25
CA GLU A 542 10.52 27.99 -19.40
C GLU A 542 11.31 27.20 -20.46
N MET A 543 10.97 25.93 -20.68
CA MET A 543 11.52 25.10 -21.75
C MET A 543 10.67 25.12 -23.03
N HIS A 544 9.73 26.07 -23.15
CA HIS A 544 8.77 26.20 -24.27
C HIS A 544 7.78 25.04 -24.41
N ILE A 545 7.64 24.19 -23.39
CA ILE A 545 6.66 23.11 -23.35
C ILE A 545 5.32 23.69 -22.89
N ASP A 546 4.31 23.62 -23.76
CA ASP A 546 2.96 24.10 -23.50
C ASP A 546 1.90 22.99 -23.47
N THR A 547 2.30 21.77 -23.87
CA THR A 547 1.43 20.61 -23.98
C THR A 547 1.96 19.48 -23.12
N VAL A 548 1.08 18.85 -22.33
CA VAL A 548 1.40 17.65 -21.57
C VAL A 548 0.52 16.49 -22.03
N ILE A 549 1.15 15.33 -22.17
CA ILE A 549 0.47 14.08 -22.52
C ILE A 549 0.57 13.18 -21.30
N PHE A 550 -0.51 13.07 -20.53
CA PHE A 550 -0.53 12.17 -19.38
C PHE A 550 -0.62 10.73 -19.89
N GLN A 551 0.40 9.91 -19.61
CA GLN A 551 0.61 8.65 -20.33
C GLN A 551 -0.59 7.70 -20.24
N ALA A 552 -1.12 7.44 -19.05
CA ALA A 552 -2.35 6.67 -18.89
C ALA A 552 -3.02 7.01 -17.57
N ALA A 553 -4.33 7.23 -17.59
CA ALA A 553 -5.13 7.51 -16.41
C ALA A 553 -5.34 6.29 -15.53
N LEU A 554 -5.26 5.09 -16.10
CA LEU A 554 -5.05 3.86 -15.34
C LEU A 554 -4.12 2.91 -16.08
N TRP A 555 -3.44 2.06 -15.33
CA TRP A 555 -2.67 0.92 -15.83
C TRP A 555 -3.17 -0.35 -15.17
N ARG A 556 -3.84 -1.19 -15.95
CA ARG A 556 -4.49 -2.40 -15.42
C ARG A 556 -3.48 -3.37 -14.82
N GLU A 557 -2.42 -3.67 -15.56
CA GLU A 557 -1.40 -4.64 -15.13
C GLU A 557 -0.62 -4.15 -13.91
N LEU A 558 -0.41 -2.84 -13.77
CA LEU A 558 0.21 -2.25 -12.58
C LEU A 558 -0.75 -2.16 -11.39
N GLY A 559 -2.06 -2.29 -11.62
CA GLY A 559 -3.06 -2.18 -10.55
C GLY A 559 -3.31 -0.74 -10.10
N GLU A 560 -3.05 0.24 -10.96
CA GLU A 560 -3.05 1.67 -10.61
C GLU A 560 -4.09 2.45 -11.40
N CYS A 561 -4.80 3.34 -10.71
CA CYS A 561 -5.74 4.29 -11.29
C CYS A 561 -5.41 5.69 -10.76
N PHE A 562 -5.11 6.65 -11.63
CA PHE A 562 -4.64 7.99 -11.25
C PHE A 562 -5.76 9.03 -11.12
N TYR A 563 -7.00 8.54 -11.03
CA TYR A 563 -8.18 9.29 -10.64
C TYR A 563 -9.07 8.47 -9.73
N ARG A 564 -10.06 9.11 -9.10
CA ARG A 564 -11.08 8.40 -8.32
C ARG A 564 -12.07 7.72 -9.26
N SER A 565 -11.96 6.40 -9.40
CA SER A 565 -12.88 5.58 -10.21
C SER A 565 -13.91 4.87 -9.35
N LYS A 566 -15.14 4.71 -9.88
CA LYS A 566 -16.15 3.81 -9.30
C LYS A 566 -16.16 2.46 -10.01
N HIS A 567 -15.79 2.44 -11.29
CA HIS A 567 -15.76 1.22 -12.10
C HIS A 567 -14.54 0.34 -11.79
N PHE A 568 -13.37 0.97 -11.61
CA PHE A 568 -12.09 0.33 -11.33
C PHE A 568 -11.73 0.44 -9.84
N SER A 569 -12.71 0.21 -8.96
CA SER A 569 -12.54 0.33 -7.51
C SER A 569 -11.66 -0.76 -6.89
N ASP A 570 -11.39 -1.82 -7.66
CA ASP A 570 -10.44 -2.88 -7.33
C ASP A 570 -8.97 -2.46 -7.52
N LEU A 571 -8.73 -1.34 -8.22
CA LEU A 571 -7.40 -0.78 -8.43
C LEU A 571 -7.05 0.25 -7.35
N THR A 572 -5.76 0.42 -7.10
CA THR A 572 -5.28 1.48 -6.20
C THR A 572 -5.54 2.84 -6.87
N CYS A 573 -6.49 3.60 -6.31
CA CYS A 573 -6.91 4.87 -6.87
C CYS A 573 -6.19 6.07 -6.21
N TYR A 574 -5.60 6.94 -7.02
CA TYR A 574 -4.94 8.17 -6.63
C TYR A 574 -5.68 9.38 -7.19
N GLY A 575 -5.77 10.49 -6.45
CA GLY A 575 -6.41 11.73 -6.95
C GLY A 575 -5.45 12.62 -7.75
N VAL A 576 -4.67 12.06 -8.69
CA VAL A 576 -3.61 12.81 -9.40
C VAL A 576 -4.22 13.73 -10.44
N LEU A 577 -5.10 13.19 -11.29
CA LEU A 577 -5.65 13.93 -12.42
C LEU A 577 -6.43 15.16 -11.99
N GLU A 578 -7.24 15.08 -10.93
CA GLU A 578 -8.02 16.22 -10.42
C GLU A 578 -7.11 17.41 -10.05
N ARG A 579 -5.97 17.12 -9.39
CA ARG A 579 -5.01 18.15 -8.96
C ARG A 579 -4.18 18.68 -10.14
N MET A 580 -3.78 17.80 -11.05
CA MET A 580 -3.04 18.17 -12.26
C MET A 580 -3.89 19.05 -13.18
N PHE A 581 -5.18 18.73 -13.38
CA PHE A 581 -6.08 19.54 -14.21
C PHE A 581 -6.28 20.94 -13.65
N ALA A 582 -6.47 21.08 -12.32
CA ALA A 582 -6.56 22.39 -11.68
C ALA A 582 -5.30 23.24 -11.94
N ALA A 583 -4.12 22.64 -11.82
CA ALA A 583 -2.85 23.31 -12.11
C ALA A 583 -2.70 23.66 -13.60
N ALA A 584 -3.11 22.76 -14.50
CA ALA A 584 -2.99 22.94 -15.95
C ALA A 584 -3.88 24.07 -16.44
N GLU A 585 -5.07 24.24 -15.87
CA GLU A 585 -5.97 25.35 -16.18
C GLU A 585 -5.36 26.70 -15.80
N GLU A 586 -4.80 26.82 -14.60
CA GLU A 586 -4.15 28.06 -14.11
C GLU A 586 -2.91 28.43 -14.94
N GLU A 587 -2.07 27.45 -15.26
CA GLU A 587 -0.82 27.65 -16.01
C GLU A 587 -1.02 27.58 -17.53
N LYS A 588 -2.27 27.46 -18.00
CA LYS A 588 -2.69 27.44 -19.42
C LYS A 588 -2.00 26.35 -20.26
N MET A 589 -1.86 25.17 -19.69
CA MET A 589 -1.31 24.00 -20.37
C MET A 589 -2.37 23.32 -21.23
N GLN A 590 -1.98 22.84 -22.42
CA GLN A 590 -2.79 21.89 -23.18
C GLN A 590 -2.60 20.49 -22.61
N VAL A 591 -3.69 19.75 -22.37
CA VAL A 591 -3.62 18.40 -21.79
C VAL A 591 -4.18 17.38 -22.77
N PHE A 592 -3.34 16.46 -23.21
CA PHE A 592 -3.77 15.21 -23.81
C PHE A 592 -3.81 14.13 -22.73
N LEU A 593 -4.91 13.38 -22.67
CA LEU A 593 -5.11 12.38 -21.63
C LEU A 593 -5.05 10.97 -22.22
N GLY A 594 -4.10 10.18 -21.74
CA GLY A 594 -4.09 8.73 -21.92
C GLY A 594 -5.18 8.10 -21.08
N GLY A 595 -5.99 7.24 -21.69
CA GLY A 595 -7.08 6.55 -20.99
C GLY A 595 -6.63 5.30 -20.26
N TYR A 596 -7.28 4.19 -20.58
CA TYR A 596 -6.96 2.85 -20.10
C TYR A 596 -5.69 2.32 -20.78
N GLY A 597 -4.61 2.16 -20.01
CA GLY A 597 -3.35 1.55 -20.43
C GLY A 597 -3.33 0.05 -20.17
N SER A 598 -2.85 -0.71 -21.17
CA SER A 598 -2.67 -2.17 -21.10
C SER A 598 -1.45 -2.64 -21.91
N VAL A 599 -1.00 -3.88 -21.68
CA VAL A 599 0.07 -4.51 -22.48
C VAL A 599 -0.45 -5.20 -23.75
N ALA A 600 -1.70 -4.94 -24.16
CA ALA A 600 -2.36 -5.66 -25.27
C ALA A 600 -1.58 -5.57 -26.60
N GLY A 601 -1.02 -4.40 -26.93
CA GLY A 601 -0.26 -4.20 -28.18
C GLY A 601 1.06 -4.97 -28.26
N TRP A 602 1.56 -5.46 -27.12
CA TRP A 602 2.76 -6.31 -27.04
C TRP A 602 2.45 -7.80 -27.16
N LYS A 603 1.17 -8.21 -27.12
CA LYS A 603 0.81 -9.62 -27.22
C LYS A 603 1.00 -10.16 -28.64
N LYS A 604 1.66 -11.31 -28.75
CA LYS A 604 1.79 -12.05 -30.02
C LYS A 604 0.45 -12.65 -30.46
N HIS A 605 -0.34 -13.11 -29.49
CA HIS A 605 -1.70 -13.61 -29.67
C HIS A 605 -2.67 -12.83 -28.79
N PHE A 606 -3.81 -12.47 -29.34
CA PHE A 606 -4.74 -11.55 -28.69
C PHE A 606 -6.19 -12.00 -28.93
N SER A 607 -6.73 -12.93 -28.14
CA SER A 607 -8.01 -13.58 -28.44
C SER A 607 -9.18 -12.61 -28.65
N GLU A 608 -10.26 -13.07 -29.31
CA GLU A 608 -11.46 -12.25 -29.54
C GLU A 608 -12.07 -11.77 -28.21
N GLU A 609 -12.06 -12.63 -27.19
CA GLU A 609 -12.52 -12.29 -25.84
C GLU A 609 -11.65 -11.20 -25.21
N ALA A 610 -10.32 -11.30 -25.39
CA ALA A 610 -9.39 -10.27 -24.92
C ALA A 610 -9.59 -8.93 -25.64
N LEU A 611 -9.86 -8.96 -26.95
CA LEU A 611 -10.20 -7.76 -27.73
C LEU A 611 -11.48 -7.11 -27.21
N MET A 612 -12.54 -7.88 -26.99
CA MET A 612 -13.81 -7.36 -26.47
C MET A 612 -13.66 -6.77 -25.06
N ALA A 613 -12.87 -7.42 -24.19
CA ALA A 613 -12.57 -6.90 -22.86
C ALA A 613 -11.80 -5.57 -22.90
N GLU A 614 -10.80 -5.45 -23.78
CA GLU A 614 -10.05 -4.21 -23.98
C GLU A 614 -10.97 -3.08 -24.47
N LEU A 615 -11.83 -3.35 -25.45
CA LEU A 615 -12.80 -2.38 -25.95
C LEU A 615 -13.77 -1.89 -24.87
N GLN A 616 -14.24 -2.80 -24.01
CA GLN A 616 -15.13 -2.47 -22.89
C GLN A 616 -14.41 -1.58 -21.86
N ASN A 617 -13.17 -1.92 -21.50
CA ASN A 617 -12.40 -1.17 -20.52
C ASN A 617 -12.02 0.23 -21.02
N HIS A 618 -11.62 0.36 -22.28
CA HIS A 618 -11.39 1.68 -22.90
C HIS A 618 -12.63 2.56 -22.81
N ARG A 619 -13.82 1.99 -23.07
CA ARG A 619 -15.09 2.71 -22.96
C ARG A 619 -15.41 3.13 -21.55
N ALA A 620 -15.36 2.22 -20.59
CA ALA A 620 -15.66 2.51 -19.19
C ALA A 620 -14.73 3.60 -18.64
N CYS A 621 -13.43 3.50 -18.92
CA CYS A 621 -12.45 4.53 -18.54
C CYS A 621 -12.77 5.87 -19.19
N PHE A 622 -12.97 5.92 -20.51
CA PHE A 622 -13.25 7.17 -21.22
C PHE A 622 -14.51 7.88 -20.68
N GLU A 623 -15.57 7.13 -20.37
CA GLU A 623 -16.81 7.66 -19.81
C GLU A 623 -16.62 8.32 -18.43
N GLU A 624 -15.74 7.78 -17.58
CA GLU A 624 -15.37 8.39 -16.30
C GLU A 624 -14.47 9.62 -16.50
N LEU A 625 -13.46 9.53 -17.38
CA LEU A 625 -12.51 10.62 -17.65
C LEU A 625 -13.17 11.87 -18.23
N CYS A 626 -14.25 11.71 -19.01
CA CYS A 626 -15.06 12.81 -19.53
C CYS A 626 -15.60 13.77 -18.45
N ARG A 627 -15.51 13.41 -17.15
CA ARG A 627 -16.06 14.18 -16.03
C ARG A 627 -14.99 14.88 -15.18
N ILE A 628 -13.70 14.68 -15.46
CA ILE A 628 -12.63 15.05 -14.52
C ILE A 628 -12.02 16.42 -14.82
N GLY A 629 -11.88 16.79 -16.09
CA GLY A 629 -11.26 18.05 -16.47
C GLY A 629 -11.35 18.34 -17.97
N LYS A 630 -10.88 19.53 -18.36
CA LYS A 630 -10.84 19.95 -19.76
C LYS A 630 -9.64 19.33 -20.45
N ILE A 631 -9.89 18.52 -21.48
CA ILE A 631 -8.86 17.91 -22.32
C ILE A 631 -8.77 18.62 -23.67
N SER A 632 -7.57 18.69 -24.23
CA SER A 632 -7.28 19.17 -25.59
C SER A 632 -7.26 18.02 -26.62
N GLY A 633 -7.08 16.79 -26.13
CA GLY A 633 -7.14 15.58 -26.93
C GLY A 633 -6.98 14.32 -26.10
N MET A 634 -7.08 13.18 -26.75
CA MET A 634 -6.93 11.86 -26.17
C MET A 634 -5.67 11.19 -26.72
N TYR A 635 -4.93 10.54 -25.83
CA TYR A 635 -3.83 9.66 -26.19
C TYR A 635 -4.30 8.21 -26.09
N PHE A 636 -3.94 7.37 -27.06
CA PHE A 636 -4.14 5.92 -26.98
C PHE A 636 -2.92 5.26 -26.30
N PRO A 637 -3.02 4.83 -25.04
CA PRO A 637 -1.86 4.47 -24.23
C PRO A 637 -1.32 3.06 -24.44
N SER A 638 -2.06 2.18 -25.11
CA SER A 638 -1.61 0.81 -25.36
C SER A 638 -0.64 0.79 -26.54
N GLU A 639 0.65 0.86 -26.22
CA GLU A 639 1.73 0.95 -27.20
C GLU A 639 1.72 -0.20 -28.21
N THR A 640 2.09 0.11 -29.46
CA THR A 640 2.14 -0.82 -30.59
C THR A 640 3.47 -0.67 -31.29
N ALA A 641 4.05 -1.78 -31.74
CA ALA A 641 5.34 -1.78 -32.43
C ALA A 641 5.38 -2.80 -33.58
N PHE A 642 6.22 -2.52 -34.57
CA PHE A 642 6.57 -3.47 -35.63
C PHE A 642 7.78 -4.31 -35.20
N GLU A 643 7.64 -5.63 -35.18
CA GLU A 643 8.67 -6.57 -34.68
C GLU A 643 9.50 -7.22 -35.79
N GLY A 644 9.64 -6.56 -36.95
CA GLY A 644 10.41 -7.10 -38.07
C GLY A 644 9.69 -8.17 -38.90
N GLN A 645 8.41 -8.44 -38.62
CA GLN A 645 7.57 -9.38 -39.35
C GLN A 645 6.10 -8.92 -39.42
N ARG A 646 5.39 -9.36 -40.46
CA ARG A 646 3.94 -9.14 -40.63
C ARG A 646 3.16 -10.22 -39.92
N LEU A 647 2.16 -9.81 -39.16
CA LEU A 647 1.24 -10.69 -38.43
C LEU A 647 -0.19 -10.21 -38.72
N PRO A 648 -0.81 -10.68 -39.83
CA PRO A 648 -2.08 -10.11 -40.31
C PRO A 648 -3.20 -10.10 -39.26
N GLU A 649 -3.27 -11.13 -38.42
CA GLU A 649 -4.24 -11.19 -37.32
C GLU A 649 -4.00 -10.10 -36.27
N LYS A 650 -2.74 -9.88 -35.85
CA LYS A 650 -2.36 -8.81 -34.90
C LYS A 650 -2.66 -7.43 -35.50
N GLU A 651 -2.30 -7.22 -36.76
CA GLU A 651 -2.57 -5.98 -37.49
C GLU A 651 -4.06 -5.66 -37.59
N GLN A 652 -4.88 -6.65 -37.94
CA GLN A 652 -6.34 -6.50 -38.00
C GLN A 652 -6.93 -6.13 -36.65
N ARG A 653 -6.45 -6.73 -35.55
CA ARG A 653 -6.95 -6.41 -34.21
C ARG A 653 -6.51 -5.04 -33.72
N MET A 654 -5.27 -4.65 -33.98
CA MET A 654 -4.79 -3.29 -33.68
C MET A 654 -5.57 -2.23 -34.45
N ARG A 655 -5.84 -2.47 -35.74
CA ARG A 655 -6.73 -1.62 -36.54
C ARG A 655 -8.11 -1.48 -35.90
N THR A 656 -8.68 -2.59 -35.42
CA THR A 656 -9.97 -2.57 -34.73
C THR A 656 -9.92 -1.76 -33.44
N LEU A 657 -8.89 -1.93 -32.60
CA LEU A 657 -8.70 -1.13 -31.39
C LEU A 657 -8.62 0.37 -31.69
N TYR A 658 -7.77 0.77 -32.65
CA TYR A 658 -7.59 2.18 -33.00
C TYR A 658 -8.89 2.79 -33.52
N ARG A 659 -9.55 2.12 -34.47
CA ARG A 659 -10.82 2.61 -35.03
C ARG A 659 -11.91 2.71 -33.96
N HIS A 660 -12.09 1.70 -33.12
CA HIS A 660 -13.11 1.75 -32.05
C HIS A 660 -12.81 2.83 -31.02
N PHE A 661 -11.54 3.01 -30.65
CA PHE A 661 -11.13 4.09 -29.77
C PHE A 661 -11.42 5.45 -30.40
N SER A 662 -11.08 5.63 -31.67
CA SER A 662 -11.35 6.87 -32.40
C SER A 662 -12.83 7.16 -32.54
N ASP A 663 -13.63 6.16 -32.93
CA ASP A 663 -15.08 6.30 -33.04
C ASP A 663 -15.70 6.68 -31.68
N MET A 664 -15.22 6.06 -30.60
CA MET A 664 -15.64 6.39 -29.24
C MET A 664 -15.33 7.85 -28.89
N VAL A 665 -14.10 8.31 -29.11
CA VAL A 665 -13.69 9.69 -28.80
C VAL A 665 -14.45 10.70 -29.68
N LYS A 666 -14.48 10.48 -31.01
CA LYS A 666 -15.13 11.38 -31.97
C LYS A 666 -16.65 11.42 -31.83
N SER A 667 -17.28 10.34 -31.37
CA SER A 667 -18.73 10.32 -31.08
C SER A 667 -19.10 11.26 -29.93
N LYS A 668 -18.17 11.50 -29.00
CA LYS A 668 -18.37 12.40 -27.87
C LYS A 668 -18.12 13.85 -28.28
N ASP A 669 -17.05 14.08 -29.02
CA ASP A 669 -16.67 15.38 -29.54
C ASP A 669 -15.80 15.18 -30.80
N ALA A 670 -16.33 15.59 -31.96
CA ALA A 670 -15.67 15.41 -33.25
C ALA A 670 -14.37 16.22 -33.38
N ASP A 671 -14.24 17.30 -32.60
CA ASP A 671 -13.09 18.21 -32.64
C ASP A 671 -11.94 17.75 -31.73
N LEU A 672 -12.18 16.83 -30.80
CA LEU A 672 -11.12 16.28 -29.94
C LEU A 672 -10.06 15.56 -30.76
N LYS A 673 -8.80 15.97 -30.60
CA LYS A 673 -7.67 15.36 -31.30
C LYS A 673 -7.30 14.02 -30.70
N ILE A 674 -7.01 13.05 -31.57
CA ILE A 674 -6.57 11.72 -31.16
C ILE A 674 -5.11 11.53 -31.54
N LEU A 675 -4.31 11.14 -30.56
CA LEU A 675 -2.88 10.94 -30.68
C LEU A 675 -2.52 9.47 -30.40
N VAL A 676 -1.60 8.93 -31.21
CA VAL A 676 -1.00 7.60 -30.98
C VAL A 676 0.53 7.73 -31.03
N SER A 677 1.23 7.09 -30.10
CA SER A 677 2.68 7.15 -29.97
C SER A 677 3.31 5.75 -30.09
N PRO A 678 3.45 5.21 -31.31
CA PRO A 678 4.01 3.87 -31.48
C PRO A 678 5.52 3.82 -31.21
N ALA A 679 6.00 2.65 -30.76
CA ALA A 679 7.44 2.41 -30.66
C ALA A 679 8.05 2.09 -32.04
N THR A 680 9.23 2.63 -32.32
CA THR A 680 9.91 2.45 -33.61
C THR A 680 11.10 1.49 -33.49
N MET A 681 10.86 0.21 -33.78
CA MET A 681 11.94 -0.75 -34.05
C MET A 681 12.16 -0.81 -35.57
N HIS A 682 13.06 0.03 -36.07
CA HIS A 682 13.28 0.22 -37.51
C HIS A 682 14.67 -0.26 -37.94
N SER A 683 14.69 -0.97 -39.08
CA SER A 683 15.91 -1.26 -39.83
C SER A 683 15.70 -0.84 -41.29
N PRO A 684 16.60 -0.03 -41.89
CA PRO A 684 16.58 0.35 -43.30
C PRO A 684 16.23 -0.77 -44.28
N GLU A 685 16.77 -1.97 -44.06
CA GLU A 685 16.58 -3.14 -44.92
C GLU A 685 15.13 -3.66 -44.94
N GLN A 686 14.34 -3.34 -43.92
CA GLN A 686 12.95 -3.80 -43.75
C GLN A 686 11.91 -2.71 -44.05
N ASN A 687 12.33 -1.56 -44.58
CA ASN A 687 11.50 -0.37 -44.73
C ASN A 687 10.20 -0.61 -45.51
N ALA A 688 10.22 -1.42 -46.58
CA ALA A 688 9.00 -1.79 -47.30
C ALA A 688 7.98 -2.51 -46.40
N MET A 689 8.42 -3.50 -45.63
CA MET A 689 7.57 -4.27 -44.73
C MET A 689 7.05 -3.43 -43.55
N PHE A 690 7.90 -2.55 -43.03
CA PHE A 690 7.55 -1.59 -41.98
C PHE A 690 6.41 -0.67 -42.43
N LYS A 691 6.50 -0.12 -43.65
CA LYS A 691 5.44 0.71 -44.24
C LYS A 691 4.16 -0.07 -44.45
N ASP A 692 4.24 -1.28 -45.00
CA ASP A 692 3.04 -2.10 -45.23
C ASP A 692 2.34 -2.47 -43.90
N PHE A 693 3.10 -2.73 -42.83
CA PHE A 693 2.55 -2.98 -41.50
C PHE A 693 1.77 -1.77 -40.98
N TRP A 694 2.38 -0.59 -40.95
CA TRP A 694 1.73 0.61 -40.41
C TRP A 694 0.56 1.09 -41.28
N ASN A 695 0.67 0.95 -42.60
CA ASN A 695 -0.45 1.19 -43.49
C ASN A 695 -1.63 0.26 -43.20
N ALA A 696 -1.36 -1.00 -42.88
CA ALA A 696 -2.40 -1.94 -42.49
C ALA A 696 -3.00 -1.62 -41.10
N VAL A 697 -2.23 -1.11 -40.14
CA VAL A 697 -2.76 -0.77 -38.80
C VAL A 697 -3.55 0.54 -38.83
N LEU A 698 -3.09 1.55 -39.57
CA LEU A 698 -3.67 2.90 -39.60
C LEU A 698 -4.85 3.06 -40.57
N ASP A 699 -5.08 2.08 -41.45
CA ASP A 699 -6.19 2.10 -42.40
C ASP A 699 -7.53 2.34 -41.70
N SER A 700 -8.20 3.44 -42.10
CA SER A 700 -9.51 3.86 -41.59
C SER A 700 -9.54 4.07 -40.06
N SER A 701 -8.41 4.47 -39.46
CA SER A 701 -8.28 4.62 -38.00
C SER A 701 -8.78 5.95 -37.44
N ASN A 702 -8.98 6.99 -38.26
CA ASN A 702 -9.39 8.35 -37.84
C ASN A 702 -8.46 8.99 -36.78
N ILE A 703 -7.18 8.62 -36.77
CA ILE A 703 -6.16 9.25 -35.91
C ILE A 703 -5.75 10.61 -36.48
N ASP A 704 -5.66 11.63 -35.64
CA ASP A 704 -5.28 12.98 -36.07
C ASP A 704 -3.76 13.18 -36.06
N ILE A 705 -3.08 12.63 -35.04
CA ILE A 705 -1.65 12.85 -34.79
C ILE A 705 -0.96 11.51 -34.57
N LEU A 706 0.09 11.25 -35.35
CA LEU A 706 1.02 10.16 -35.11
C LEU A 706 2.29 10.74 -34.49
N LEU A 707 2.68 10.19 -33.35
CA LEU A 707 3.80 10.66 -32.54
C LEU A 707 4.80 9.50 -32.29
N PRO A 708 5.48 8.94 -33.32
CA PRO A 708 6.37 7.80 -33.12
C PRO A 708 7.53 8.10 -32.19
N GLN A 709 7.88 7.14 -31.33
CA GLN A 709 9.12 7.16 -30.55
C GLN A 709 10.32 7.04 -31.48
N ASP A 710 11.35 7.84 -31.28
CA ASP A 710 12.59 7.71 -32.05
C ASP A 710 13.41 6.46 -31.66
N CYS A 711 13.21 5.96 -30.44
CA CYS A 711 13.83 4.79 -29.84
C CYS A 711 15.36 4.85 -29.75
N ILE A 712 15.94 6.06 -29.67
CA ILE A 712 17.38 6.26 -29.52
C ILE A 712 17.81 6.01 -28.08
N GLY A 713 17.09 6.54 -27.10
CA GLY A 713 17.38 6.40 -25.67
C GLY A 713 17.25 4.97 -25.15
N ASN A 714 16.27 4.23 -25.67
CA ASN A 714 16.07 2.81 -25.41
C ASN A 714 16.95 1.89 -26.27
N THR A 715 17.78 2.44 -27.16
CA THR A 715 18.72 1.70 -28.02
C THR A 715 18.07 0.73 -29.02
N CYS A 716 16.79 0.94 -29.37
CA CYS A 716 16.14 0.15 -30.41
C CYS A 716 16.35 0.73 -31.82
N SER A 717 16.88 1.96 -31.92
CA SER A 717 17.33 2.59 -33.17
C SER A 717 18.70 3.25 -32.98
N LYS A 718 19.33 3.64 -34.09
CA LYS A 718 20.62 4.35 -34.14
C LYS A 718 20.43 5.73 -34.76
N LEU A 719 21.26 6.70 -34.37
CA LEU A 719 21.22 8.05 -34.94
C LEU A 719 21.34 8.02 -36.47
N SER A 720 22.28 7.24 -37.03
CA SER A 720 22.44 7.06 -38.47
C SER A 720 21.20 6.53 -39.22
N TYR A 721 20.25 5.88 -38.55
CA TYR A 721 19.03 5.36 -39.19
C TYR A 721 17.89 6.39 -39.22
N MET A 722 18.00 7.47 -38.45
CA MET A 722 16.92 8.45 -38.29
C MET A 722 16.43 9.05 -39.61
N PRO A 723 17.28 9.46 -40.58
CA PRO A 723 16.79 10.08 -41.81
C PRO A 723 15.87 9.15 -42.62
N GLU A 724 16.22 7.86 -42.74
CA GLU A 724 15.39 6.89 -43.44
C GLU A 724 14.14 6.50 -42.64
N GLN A 725 14.28 6.36 -41.32
CA GLN A 725 13.18 6.09 -40.39
C GLN A 725 12.10 7.19 -40.47
N TRP A 726 12.49 8.46 -40.37
CA TRP A 726 11.55 9.58 -40.40
C TRP A 726 10.97 9.84 -41.79
N LYS A 727 11.74 9.55 -42.85
CA LYS A 727 11.20 9.54 -44.21
C LYS A 727 10.09 8.48 -44.35
N ALA A 728 10.30 7.27 -43.83
CA ALA A 728 9.28 6.21 -43.86
C ALA A 728 8.02 6.61 -43.10
N TRP A 729 8.17 7.17 -41.89
CA TRP A 729 7.04 7.70 -41.12
C TRP A 729 6.30 8.83 -41.84
N LYS A 730 7.02 9.71 -42.54
CA LYS A 730 6.42 10.77 -43.34
C LYS A 730 5.60 10.22 -44.50
N GLU A 731 6.12 9.23 -45.22
CA GLU A 731 5.39 8.55 -46.29
C GLU A 731 4.11 7.85 -45.78
N ILE A 732 4.17 7.20 -44.61
CA ILE A 732 3.02 6.58 -43.96
C ILE A 732 1.98 7.64 -43.60
N THR A 733 2.38 8.68 -42.87
CA THR A 733 1.44 9.73 -42.40
C THR A 733 0.82 10.52 -43.54
N ASP A 734 1.57 10.81 -44.61
CA ASP A 734 1.04 11.45 -45.81
C ASP A 734 -0.02 10.58 -46.51
N ALA A 735 0.17 9.26 -46.55
CA ALA A 735 -0.79 8.34 -47.14
C ALA A 735 -2.13 8.30 -46.39
N HIS A 736 -2.12 8.58 -45.08
CA HIS A 736 -3.31 8.58 -44.22
C HIS A 736 -3.80 9.98 -43.81
N GLN A 737 -3.16 11.04 -44.30
CA GLN A 737 -3.47 12.44 -43.94
C GLN A 737 -3.37 12.74 -42.44
N ILE A 738 -2.38 12.13 -41.77
CA ILE A 738 -2.14 12.26 -40.34
C ILE A 738 -1.01 13.28 -40.09
N ASP A 739 -1.13 14.12 -39.07
CA ASP A 739 -0.04 15.02 -38.68
C ASP A 739 1.08 14.23 -37.99
N LEU A 740 2.33 14.49 -38.37
CA LEU A 740 3.48 13.74 -37.85
C LEU A 740 4.25 14.58 -36.83
N TRP A 741 4.27 14.11 -35.58
CA TRP A 741 5.10 14.64 -34.51
C TRP A 741 6.24 13.67 -34.19
N CYS A 742 7.27 14.16 -33.49
CA CYS A 742 8.35 13.32 -32.98
C CYS A 742 8.25 13.11 -31.47
N HIS A 743 8.31 11.85 -31.03
CA HIS A 743 8.48 11.52 -29.62
C HIS A 743 9.96 11.23 -29.34
N LEU A 744 10.61 12.25 -28.80
CA LEU A 744 12.03 12.32 -28.53
C LEU A 744 12.35 11.70 -27.16
N GLU A 745 13.06 10.58 -27.14
CA GLU A 745 13.49 9.96 -25.88
C GLU A 745 14.67 10.73 -25.29
N ILE A 746 14.45 11.76 -24.47
CA ILE A 746 15.51 12.62 -23.90
C ILE A 746 16.35 11.97 -22.77
N PHE A 747 16.37 10.63 -22.72
CA PHE A 747 17.12 9.84 -21.77
C PHE A 747 18.04 8.84 -22.48
N GLU A 748 18.97 8.26 -21.75
CA GLU A 748 19.87 7.20 -22.17
C GLU A 748 19.70 6.01 -21.22
N ARG A 749 19.37 4.85 -21.78
CA ARG A 749 19.34 3.61 -21.02
C ARG A 749 20.76 3.11 -20.79
N ARG A 750 21.08 2.81 -19.54
CA ARG A 750 22.37 2.22 -19.09
C ARG A 750 22.19 0.89 -18.36
N GLY A 751 20.96 0.42 -18.18
CA GLY A 751 20.64 -0.85 -17.53
C GLY A 751 19.19 -1.30 -17.71
N TYR A 752 18.79 -2.38 -17.03
CA TYR A 752 17.44 -2.94 -17.09
C TYR A 752 16.79 -3.15 -15.71
N ARG A 753 17.45 -2.72 -14.63
CA ARG A 753 16.96 -2.86 -13.25
C ARG A 753 16.43 -1.53 -12.69
N PRO A 754 15.48 -1.56 -11.76
CA PRO A 754 14.79 -0.38 -11.27
C PRO A 754 15.68 0.52 -10.40
N ASP A 755 16.78 0.01 -9.86
CA ASP A 755 17.68 0.79 -9.03
C ASP A 755 18.34 1.92 -9.82
N HIS A 756 18.82 1.68 -11.06
CA HIS A 756 19.38 2.73 -11.92
C HIS A 756 19.46 2.29 -13.41
N ASN A 757 18.48 2.61 -14.25
CA ASN A 757 18.48 2.20 -15.67
C ASN A 757 18.39 3.32 -16.70
N LEU A 758 17.73 4.45 -16.43
CA LEU A 758 17.54 5.55 -17.36
C LEU A 758 18.18 6.83 -16.82
N TYR A 759 18.96 7.52 -17.64
CA TYR A 759 19.69 8.73 -17.28
C TYR A 759 19.36 9.85 -18.25
N PRO A 760 19.42 11.13 -17.86
CA PRO A 760 19.25 12.23 -18.82
C PRO A 760 20.24 12.12 -19.98
N ALA A 761 19.76 12.29 -21.21
CA ALA A 761 20.63 12.32 -22.37
C ALA A 761 21.48 13.60 -22.42
N THR A 762 22.60 13.53 -23.14
CA THR A 762 23.43 14.72 -23.37
C THR A 762 22.72 15.72 -24.30
N PRO A 763 22.90 17.04 -24.10
CA PRO A 763 22.40 18.05 -25.03
C PRO A 763 22.78 17.80 -26.48
N GLU A 764 24.01 17.33 -26.73
CA GLU A 764 24.52 17.07 -28.07
C GLU A 764 23.75 15.94 -28.76
N ARG A 765 23.42 14.87 -28.03
CA ARG A 765 22.61 13.76 -28.54
C ARG A 765 21.19 14.24 -28.89
N VAL A 766 20.57 15.01 -28.00
CA VAL A 766 19.24 15.60 -28.20
C VAL A 766 19.22 16.56 -29.39
N ALA A 767 20.24 17.40 -29.54
CA ALA A 767 20.38 18.30 -30.68
C ALA A 767 20.50 17.53 -32.02
N ALA A 768 21.31 16.46 -32.04
CA ALA A 768 21.46 15.62 -33.22
C ALA A 768 20.14 14.97 -33.65
N GLN A 769 19.36 14.45 -32.69
CA GLN A 769 18.03 13.91 -32.96
C GLN A 769 17.09 14.96 -33.55
N ILE A 770 17.00 16.14 -32.92
CA ILE A 770 16.14 17.22 -33.39
C ILE A 770 16.50 17.61 -34.83
N ASN A 771 17.79 17.80 -35.13
CA ASN A 771 18.24 18.22 -36.46
C ASN A 771 17.91 17.21 -37.56
N GLN A 772 18.04 15.91 -37.27
CA GLN A 772 17.75 14.87 -38.25
C GLN A 772 16.25 14.66 -38.47
N THR A 773 15.43 14.94 -37.45
CA THR A 773 13.98 14.74 -37.51
C THR A 773 13.20 15.97 -37.99
N ALA A 774 13.71 17.18 -37.73
CA ALA A 774 13.02 18.45 -38.01
C ALA A 774 12.47 18.61 -39.44
N PRO A 775 13.11 18.09 -40.51
CA PRO A 775 12.57 18.19 -41.86
C PRO A 775 11.24 17.44 -42.09
N TYR A 776 10.90 16.49 -41.21
CA TYR A 776 9.77 15.57 -41.41
C TYR A 776 8.57 15.87 -40.52
N VAL A 777 8.80 16.50 -39.36
CA VAL A 777 7.79 16.62 -38.31
C VAL A 777 7.34 18.06 -38.11
N SER A 778 6.08 18.24 -37.74
CA SER A 778 5.52 19.56 -37.41
C SER A 778 5.79 19.97 -35.97
N ARG A 779 6.07 19.01 -35.07
CA ARG A 779 6.23 19.24 -33.63
C ARG A 779 7.10 18.19 -32.94
N PHE A 780 7.77 18.60 -31.86
CA PHE A 780 8.53 17.71 -30.97
C PHE A 780 7.86 17.60 -29.60
N CYS A 781 7.66 16.36 -29.16
CA CYS A 781 7.30 15.95 -27.82
C CYS A 781 8.44 15.14 -27.21
N CYS A 782 8.75 15.30 -25.93
CA CYS A 782 9.75 14.46 -25.25
C CYS A 782 9.13 13.47 -24.27
N TRP A 783 9.86 12.39 -23.97
CA TRP A 783 9.52 11.46 -22.90
C TRP A 783 9.97 12.00 -21.54
N GLU A 784 9.03 12.19 -20.61
CA GLU A 784 9.29 12.46 -19.18
C GLU A 784 10.25 13.64 -18.87
N ALA A 785 10.00 14.81 -19.47
CA ALA A 785 10.72 16.03 -19.04
C ALA A 785 10.52 16.34 -17.56
N LEU A 786 9.43 15.86 -16.96
CA LEU A 786 9.16 15.97 -15.52
C LEU A 786 10.36 15.50 -14.70
N TYR A 787 10.93 14.34 -15.04
CA TYR A 787 12.07 13.74 -14.35
C TYR A 787 13.41 14.09 -14.99
N PHE A 788 13.58 13.87 -16.30
CA PHE A 788 14.91 13.97 -16.93
C PHE A 788 15.48 15.41 -16.99
N THR A 789 14.65 16.41 -16.68
CA THR A 789 15.08 17.82 -16.56
C THR A 789 15.03 18.33 -15.12
N SER A 790 14.76 17.46 -14.14
CA SER A 790 14.60 17.82 -12.74
C SER A 790 15.94 18.00 -12.02
N ASP A 791 15.91 18.47 -10.77
CA ASP A 791 17.13 18.61 -9.97
C ASP A 791 17.60 17.27 -9.42
N GLU A 792 16.66 16.33 -9.23
CA GLU A 792 16.88 14.95 -8.78
C GLU A 792 17.66 14.13 -9.81
N ALA A 793 17.48 14.43 -11.09
CA ALA A 793 18.25 13.86 -12.20
C ALA A 793 19.72 14.36 -12.26
N GLY A 794 20.18 15.07 -11.23
CA GLY A 794 21.57 15.44 -11.03
C GLY A 794 22.09 16.51 -12.00
N SER A 795 23.42 16.52 -12.19
CA SER A 795 24.08 17.49 -13.09
C SER A 795 23.69 17.28 -14.56
N GLU A 796 23.47 16.03 -14.97
CA GLU A 796 23.03 15.69 -16.33
C GLU A 796 21.65 16.29 -16.62
N GLY A 797 20.68 16.13 -15.71
CA GLY A 797 19.33 16.67 -15.87
C GLY A 797 19.29 18.20 -15.88
N LYS A 798 20.08 18.86 -15.04
CA LYS A 798 20.22 20.33 -15.03
C LYS A 798 20.80 20.86 -16.35
N ARG A 799 21.82 20.18 -16.90
CA ARG A 799 22.43 20.55 -18.18
C ARG A 799 21.45 20.36 -19.33
N LEU A 800 20.69 19.27 -19.33
CA LEU A 800 19.63 19.02 -20.30
C LEU A 800 18.52 20.09 -20.22
N ARG A 801 18.07 20.42 -19.00
CA ARG A 801 17.09 21.51 -18.77
C ARG A 801 17.58 22.83 -19.36
N GLN A 802 18.81 23.22 -19.04
CA GLN A 802 19.40 24.47 -19.54
C GLN A 802 19.45 24.49 -21.07
N PHE A 803 19.82 23.37 -21.70
CA PHE A 803 19.79 23.24 -23.15
C PHE A 803 18.39 23.45 -23.73
N LEU A 804 17.37 22.76 -23.20
CA LEU A 804 15.99 22.89 -23.68
C LEU A 804 15.41 24.31 -23.49
N THR A 805 15.79 25.01 -22.42
CA THR A 805 15.44 26.43 -22.21
C THR A 805 16.11 27.37 -23.22
N GLN A 806 17.29 27.01 -23.74
CA GLN A 806 18.05 27.85 -24.67
C GLN A 806 17.60 27.70 -26.15
N LEU A 807 16.95 26.60 -26.51
CA LEU A 807 16.31 26.42 -27.82
C LEU A 807 15.19 27.46 -28.01
#